data_AF-A0AAN6IL24-F1
#
_entry.id   AF-A0AAN6IL24-F1
#
_cell.length_a   1.000
_cell.length_b   1.000
_cell.length_c   1.000
_cell.angle_alpha   90.00
_cell.angle_beta   90.00
_cell.angle_gamma   90.00
#
_symmetry.space_group_name_H-M   'P 1'
#
loop_
_entity.id
_entity.type
_entity.pdbx_description
1 polymer ?
#
loop_
_entity_poly.entity_id
_entity_poly.type
_entity_poly.pdbx_seq_one_letter_code
_entity_poly.pdbx_strand_id
1 'polypeptide(L)'
;MFPNELSDTQATETNDTLQKSRTGWARVRPFPSLNVWDLDTVDDGVLSRLPMFLLPPESENKSEIIRKEREQWRQLVKQPHMWEHSDFNEMTQANSMVSDKVGHAQLHHEWDMIIAHGLGVDHCGHRFGPDHSAISHKLAQMNTAIELIVNAIDRNDKPTALYVFGDHGMDNKGDHGGDSPREVDAGLWIYSNRKWHSKESDERTARVLRNAQELISSNALGSSFDQDLKESWWRNTHLSDDYKSASGEHLFEAPELRSVSQIDLVSTLSLSLGLPIPFNNLGTAIPEMFASDNDSSAEWGLLSVLRLNAAQVLRYIEKYVSNSRSHGFTDDALRLWNDMYNQAEDSYRELADAIGQNPKNRRQPHIRELEERVAAEYFAFTRMVLGSLRQMWAQFDPVLILAGLGTLVLSIAALLALYAQSRLRSLDIIIARAGWPCISGGIAGAVVFRALSSVFVSSGLSHMTSLDATVAGLAMGAAATFCVALVSDSKASTFAFVPQLQWLAVTPATVLNVVAAVATIIHCLAFSSNSFTFNEDSIVLYTVQTLVLATSLLSVRAILSSSAGPKRASGTRALVCSLLILVLNRTLAYSTVCREEQLSACTPTFYGAPSASISTVYLAAANVVMVWLVPSTVTYALRRSYSDRAMVSKLWVSLGMRVSMGMAAAYWVLDSIDGQTASGAAAASSPTRSSAVNGSDWSDMRMALARMAAG
;
A
#
# COMPACT_ATOMS: atom_id res chain seq x y z
N MET A 1 3.26 -11.69 1.63
CA MET A 1 2.47 -11.42 0.41
C MET A 1 1.64 -12.63 -0.06
N PHE A 2 1.82 -13.82 0.50
CA PHE A 2 0.80 -14.87 0.45
C PHE A 2 0.11 -14.94 1.82
N PRO A 3 -1.24 -14.93 1.90
CA PRO A 3 -1.95 -15.16 3.16
C PRO A 3 -1.52 -16.50 3.75
N ASN A 4 -1.39 -16.58 5.08
CA ASN A 4 -1.20 -17.87 5.77
C ASN A 4 -2.38 -18.84 5.53
N GLU A 5 -3.50 -18.37 4.97
CA GLU A 5 -4.59 -19.21 4.47
C GLU A 5 -4.21 -20.05 3.23
N LEU A 6 -3.15 -19.67 2.50
CA LEU A 6 -2.49 -20.55 1.53
C LEU A 6 -1.43 -21.45 2.19
N SER A 7 -0.97 -21.14 3.40
CA SER A 7 -0.07 -22.04 4.14
C SER A 7 -0.78 -23.31 4.63
N ASP A 8 -2.10 -23.26 4.82
CA ASP A 8 -2.95 -24.45 5.05
C ASP A 8 -3.12 -25.32 3.79
N THR A 9 -2.54 -24.93 2.64
CA THR A 9 -2.37 -25.81 1.48
C THR A 9 -1.00 -26.48 1.42
N GLN A 10 -0.09 -26.19 2.37
CA GLN A 10 0.77 -27.27 2.82
C GLN A 10 -0.16 -28.26 3.50
N ALA A 11 -0.56 -29.27 2.72
CA ALA A 11 -1.05 -30.50 3.28
C ALA A 11 -0.12 -30.82 4.45
N THR A 12 -0.66 -30.69 5.66
CA THR A 12 -0.12 -31.45 6.77
C THR A 12 -0.11 -32.88 6.25
N GLU A 13 1.07 -33.46 6.06
CA GLU A 13 1.27 -34.90 6.00
C GLU A 13 0.88 -35.50 7.35
N THR A 14 -0.37 -35.32 7.76
CA THR A 14 -0.93 -35.91 8.96
C THR A 14 -2.05 -36.83 8.53
N ASN A 15 -1.68 -38.12 8.50
CA ASN A 15 -2.54 -39.30 8.44
C ASN A 15 -3.36 -39.51 7.16
N ASP A 16 -2.74 -40.22 6.21
CA ASP A 16 -3.29 -41.35 5.43
C ASP A 16 -4.62 -41.20 4.67
N THR A 17 -5.17 -40.00 4.47
CA THR A 17 -6.34 -39.80 3.60
C THR A 17 -6.31 -38.48 2.81
N LEU A 18 -6.16 -38.59 1.49
CA LEU A 18 -6.30 -37.51 0.50
C LEU A 18 -7.73 -36.95 0.50
N GLN A 19 -7.98 -35.85 1.22
CA GLN A 19 -9.18 -35.05 1.01
C GLN A 19 -8.93 -34.01 -0.09
N LYS A 20 -9.64 -34.14 -1.22
CA LYS A 20 -9.90 -33.02 -2.12
C LYS A 20 -10.47 -31.88 -1.29
N SER A 21 -9.72 -30.79 -1.12
CA SER A 21 -10.29 -29.53 -0.63
C SER A 21 -11.48 -29.17 -1.51
N ARG A 22 -12.65 -28.98 -0.89
CA ARG A 22 -13.87 -28.60 -1.62
C ARG A 22 -13.81 -27.19 -2.18
N THR A 23 -12.77 -26.38 -1.91
CA THR A 23 -12.79 -24.93 -2.15
C THR A 23 -11.44 -24.27 -2.49
N GLY A 24 -10.43 -24.94 -3.06
CA GLY A 24 -9.20 -24.25 -3.47
C GLY A 24 -8.24 -25.04 -4.36
N TRP A 25 -7.37 -24.32 -5.08
CA TRP A 25 -6.28 -24.83 -5.92
C TRP A 25 -5.56 -25.99 -5.22
N ALA A 26 -5.55 -27.17 -5.85
CA ALA A 26 -5.22 -28.42 -5.15
C ALA A 26 -3.72 -28.59 -4.82
N ARG A 27 -2.81 -27.81 -5.44
CA ARG A 27 -1.35 -27.93 -5.25
C ARG A 27 -0.65 -26.60 -5.57
N VAL A 28 0.08 -26.02 -4.61
CA VAL A 28 1.03 -24.91 -4.82
C VAL A 28 2.44 -25.45 -4.52
N ARG A 29 3.36 -25.38 -5.48
CA ARG A 29 4.76 -25.82 -5.30
C ARG A 29 5.71 -24.64 -5.52
N PRO A 30 6.10 -23.91 -4.45
CA PRO A 30 7.15 -22.91 -4.56
C PRO A 30 8.49 -23.63 -4.75
N PHE A 31 9.22 -23.29 -5.81
CA PHE A 31 10.55 -23.83 -6.06
C PHE A 31 11.62 -22.83 -5.59
N PRO A 32 12.81 -23.30 -5.15
CA PRO A 32 13.94 -22.42 -4.90
C PRO A 32 14.41 -21.80 -6.22
N SER A 33 13.76 -20.70 -6.58
CA SER A 33 14.29 -19.66 -7.45
C SER A 33 15.25 -18.83 -6.62
N LEU A 34 16.21 -18.15 -7.25
CA LEU A 34 17.05 -17.09 -6.66
C LEU A 34 18.46 -17.51 -6.17
N ASN A 35 19.31 -17.97 -7.10
CA ASN A 35 20.74 -17.59 -6.99
C ASN A 35 20.92 -16.17 -7.53
N VAL A 36 20.58 -15.16 -6.71
CA VAL A 36 20.72 -13.73 -7.07
C VAL A 36 22.16 -13.27 -7.26
N TRP A 37 23.15 -14.10 -6.95
CA TRP A 37 24.56 -13.73 -7.09
C TRP A 37 25.09 -13.91 -8.51
N ASP A 38 24.36 -14.62 -9.38
CA ASP A 38 24.81 -14.96 -10.72
C ASP A 38 23.68 -14.88 -11.75
N LEU A 39 23.80 -13.90 -12.65
CA LEU A 39 22.85 -13.60 -13.72
C LEU A 39 22.57 -14.80 -14.64
N ASP A 40 23.59 -15.64 -14.87
CA ASP A 40 23.48 -16.78 -15.78
C ASP A 40 22.60 -17.89 -15.18
N THR A 41 22.53 -17.97 -13.85
CA THR A 41 21.88 -19.08 -13.12
C THR A 41 20.62 -18.68 -12.37
N VAL A 42 20.33 -17.37 -12.30
CA VAL A 42 19.21 -16.81 -11.50
C VAL A 42 17.84 -17.40 -11.87
N ASP A 43 17.65 -17.79 -13.14
CA ASP A 43 16.41 -18.38 -13.65
C ASP A 43 16.47 -19.92 -13.80
N ASP A 44 17.60 -20.57 -13.51
CA ASP A 44 17.78 -22.02 -13.69
C ASP A 44 16.72 -22.82 -12.93
N GLY A 45 16.29 -22.34 -11.76
CA GLY A 45 15.24 -22.97 -10.96
C GLY A 45 13.90 -23.06 -11.70
N VAL A 46 13.54 -22.03 -12.46
CA VAL A 46 12.32 -21.96 -13.26
C VAL A 46 12.48 -22.76 -14.56
N LEU A 47 13.58 -22.50 -15.28
CA LEU A 47 13.85 -23.09 -16.59
C LEU A 47 14.01 -24.61 -16.53
N SER A 48 14.60 -25.14 -15.46
CA SER A 48 14.73 -26.59 -15.28
C SER A 48 13.38 -27.30 -15.08
N ARG A 49 12.36 -26.62 -14.52
CA ARG A 49 11.13 -27.28 -14.04
C ARG A 49 9.93 -27.13 -14.95
N LEU A 50 9.86 -26.06 -15.75
CA LEU A 50 8.81 -25.89 -16.76
C LEU A 50 8.60 -27.11 -17.67
N PRO A 51 9.65 -27.81 -18.15
CA PRO A 51 9.52 -29.03 -18.95
C PRO A 51 8.70 -30.14 -18.28
N MET A 52 8.65 -30.18 -16.95
CA MET A 52 7.89 -31.20 -16.22
C MET A 52 6.38 -31.08 -16.42
N PHE A 53 5.91 -29.85 -16.63
CA PHE A 53 4.49 -29.55 -16.83
C PHE A 53 4.13 -29.48 -18.33
N LEU A 54 5.11 -29.16 -19.17
CA LEU A 54 4.90 -28.85 -20.58
C LEU A 54 5.24 -30.00 -21.54
N LEU A 55 6.13 -30.91 -21.14
CA LEU A 55 6.55 -32.04 -21.98
C LEU A 55 6.12 -33.38 -21.36
N PRO A 56 5.82 -34.39 -22.18
CA PRO A 56 5.51 -35.72 -21.66
C PRO A 56 6.74 -36.34 -20.97
N PRO A 57 6.52 -37.33 -20.07
CA PRO A 57 7.58 -38.01 -19.34
C PRO A 57 8.63 -38.63 -20.27
N GLU A 58 9.89 -38.67 -19.81
CA GLU A 58 10.99 -39.29 -20.57
C GLU A 58 10.70 -40.79 -20.87
N SER A 59 10.01 -41.49 -19.97
CA SER A 59 9.63 -42.90 -20.14
C SER A 59 8.60 -43.15 -21.25
N GLU A 60 7.78 -42.16 -21.58
CA GLU A 60 6.73 -42.24 -22.60
C GLU A 60 7.19 -41.63 -23.95
N ASN A 61 8.35 -40.99 -23.96
CA ASN A 61 8.81 -40.19 -25.06
C ASN A 61 9.48 -41.02 -26.18
N LYS A 62 8.73 -41.29 -27.26
CA LYS A 62 9.26 -41.89 -28.50
C LYS A 62 9.52 -40.87 -29.62
N SER A 63 9.23 -39.58 -29.40
CA SER A 63 9.32 -38.54 -30.43
C SER A 63 10.70 -37.89 -30.44
N GLU A 64 11.35 -37.86 -31.60
CA GLU A 64 12.64 -37.16 -31.78
C GLU A 64 12.51 -35.66 -31.51
N ILE A 65 11.36 -35.06 -31.79
CA ILE A 65 11.09 -33.62 -31.60
C ILE A 65 11.13 -33.28 -30.11
N ILE A 66 10.38 -34.03 -29.28
CA ILE A 66 10.31 -33.79 -27.83
C ILE A 66 11.67 -34.03 -27.17
N ARG A 67 12.45 -34.99 -27.68
CA ARG A 67 13.83 -35.21 -27.22
C ARG A 67 14.73 -34.00 -27.52
N LYS A 68 14.62 -33.41 -28.71
CA LYS A 68 15.39 -32.21 -29.09
C LYS A 68 15.02 -31.00 -28.24
N GLU A 69 13.74 -30.78 -27.98
CA GLU A 69 13.30 -29.66 -27.15
C GLU A 69 13.71 -29.83 -25.69
N ARG A 70 13.64 -31.04 -25.16
CA ARG A 70 14.15 -31.33 -23.81
C ARG A 70 15.64 -31.00 -23.71
N GLU A 71 16.41 -31.27 -24.77
CA GLU A 71 17.82 -30.86 -24.85
C GLU A 71 17.98 -29.33 -24.96
N GLN A 72 17.11 -28.63 -25.68
CA GLN A 72 17.10 -27.17 -25.70
C GLN A 72 16.81 -26.57 -24.32
N TRP A 73 15.85 -27.12 -23.58
CA TRP A 73 15.60 -26.74 -22.19
C TRP A 73 16.83 -27.00 -21.29
N ARG A 74 17.51 -28.13 -21.46
CA ARG A 74 18.78 -28.41 -20.75
C ARG A 74 19.84 -27.36 -21.04
N GLN A 75 19.95 -26.89 -22.28
CA GLN A 75 20.92 -25.86 -22.67
C GLN A 75 20.62 -24.47 -22.09
N LEU A 76 19.35 -24.20 -21.75
CA LEU A 76 18.95 -22.97 -21.07
C LEU A 76 19.37 -22.96 -19.60
N VAL A 77 19.56 -24.13 -18.98
CA VAL A 77 19.97 -24.29 -17.58
C VAL A 77 21.49 -24.33 -17.48
N LYS A 78 22.09 -23.36 -16.80
CA LYS A 78 23.55 -23.22 -16.72
C LYS A 78 24.18 -24.12 -15.68
N GLN A 79 23.48 -24.41 -14.59
CA GLN A 79 23.92 -25.35 -13.55
C GLN A 79 23.38 -26.76 -13.80
N PRO A 80 24.22 -27.74 -14.22
CA PRO A 80 23.74 -29.07 -14.59
C PRO A 80 23.01 -29.80 -13.45
N HIS A 81 23.45 -29.60 -12.21
CA HIS A 81 22.83 -30.22 -11.04
C HIS A 81 21.40 -29.74 -10.76
N MET A 82 21.01 -28.56 -11.28
CA MET A 82 19.62 -28.07 -11.19
C MET A 82 18.69 -28.87 -12.10
N TRP A 83 19.21 -29.40 -13.21
CA TRP A 83 18.49 -30.34 -14.07
C TRP A 83 18.44 -31.75 -13.47
N GLU A 84 19.49 -32.15 -12.74
CA GLU A 84 19.64 -33.48 -12.13
C GLU A 84 19.03 -33.60 -10.71
N HIS A 85 18.23 -32.61 -10.30
CA HIS A 85 17.66 -32.54 -8.95
C HIS A 85 16.81 -33.77 -8.57
N SER A 86 16.77 -34.15 -7.29
CA SER A 86 16.04 -35.33 -6.79
C SER A 86 14.54 -35.32 -7.11
N ASP A 87 13.95 -34.14 -7.34
CA ASP A 87 12.59 -33.97 -7.86
C ASP A 87 12.34 -34.78 -9.14
N PHE A 88 13.37 -34.95 -10.00
CA PHE A 88 13.30 -35.76 -11.23
C PHE A 88 13.50 -37.27 -10.96
N ASN A 89 14.27 -37.63 -9.95
CA ASN A 89 14.61 -39.02 -9.61
C ASN A 89 13.56 -39.70 -8.70
N GLU A 90 12.87 -38.94 -7.84
CA GLU A 90 11.82 -39.49 -6.96
C GLU A 90 10.50 -39.74 -7.71
N MET A 91 10.27 -39.06 -8.85
CA MET A 91 9.07 -39.21 -9.70
C MET A 91 9.16 -40.35 -10.74
N THR A 92 10.35 -40.88 -10.99
CA THR A 92 10.56 -42.01 -11.92
C THR A 92 10.39 -43.38 -11.26
N GLN A 93 10.43 -43.47 -9.92
CA GLN A 93 10.22 -44.72 -9.17
C GLN A 93 8.73 -44.99 -8.88
N ALA A 94 7.93 -45.23 -9.91
CA ALA A 94 6.52 -45.63 -9.81
C ALA A 94 6.31 -47.13 -9.45
N ASN A 95 7.20 -47.76 -8.67
CA ASN A 95 7.17 -49.21 -8.42
C ASN A 95 7.20 -49.64 -6.94
N SER A 96 7.07 -48.74 -5.97
CA SER A 96 6.86 -49.14 -4.56
C SER A 96 5.40 -48.93 -4.15
N MET A 97 4.75 -49.96 -3.63
CA MET A 97 3.37 -50.01 -3.14
C MET A 97 3.09 -49.05 -1.95
N VAL A 98 3.16 -47.74 -2.17
CA VAL A 98 2.68 -46.68 -1.28
C VAL A 98 1.96 -45.65 -2.15
N SER A 99 0.69 -45.36 -1.84
CA SER A 99 -0.29 -44.83 -2.81
C SER A 99 -0.17 -43.36 -3.22
N ASP A 100 0.81 -42.58 -2.73
CA ASP A 100 0.68 -41.10 -2.76
C ASP A 100 1.86 -40.37 -3.45
N LYS A 101 2.40 -40.91 -4.55
CA LYS A 101 3.46 -40.22 -5.34
C LYS A 101 2.94 -39.77 -6.71
N VAL A 102 2.81 -38.45 -6.88
CA VAL A 102 2.46 -37.80 -8.15
C VAL A 102 3.64 -37.93 -9.11
N GLY A 103 3.54 -38.81 -10.11
CA GLY A 103 4.57 -38.98 -11.13
C GLY A 103 4.57 -37.85 -12.18
N HIS A 104 5.66 -37.74 -12.95
CA HIS A 104 5.80 -36.75 -14.03
C HIS A 104 4.66 -36.84 -15.08
N ALA A 105 4.12 -38.04 -15.31
CA ALA A 105 2.96 -38.25 -16.21
C ALA A 105 1.70 -37.54 -15.72
N GLN A 106 1.52 -37.48 -14.41
CA GLN A 106 0.38 -36.83 -13.77
C GLN A 106 0.53 -35.30 -13.82
N LEU A 107 1.74 -34.77 -13.63
CA LEU A 107 1.99 -33.32 -13.71
C LEU A 107 1.78 -32.72 -15.10
N HIS A 108 2.14 -33.45 -16.16
CA HIS A 108 1.97 -33.00 -17.54
C HIS A 108 0.49 -32.74 -17.92
N HIS A 109 -0.46 -33.42 -17.26
CA HIS A 109 -1.88 -33.36 -17.61
C HIS A 109 -2.79 -32.68 -16.56
N GLU A 110 -2.33 -32.45 -15.33
CA GLU A 110 -3.18 -32.00 -14.20
C GLU A 110 -3.09 -30.49 -13.85
N TRP A 111 -2.40 -29.66 -14.64
CA TRP A 111 -2.31 -28.21 -14.31
C TRP A 111 -3.44 -27.41 -14.97
N ASP A 112 -4.02 -26.47 -14.22
CA ASP A 112 -4.99 -25.47 -14.73
C ASP A 112 -4.37 -24.09 -14.88
N MET A 113 -3.33 -23.79 -14.10
CA MET A 113 -2.53 -22.56 -14.20
C MET A 113 -1.08 -22.87 -13.82
N ILE A 114 -0.14 -22.26 -14.56
CA ILE A 114 1.28 -22.23 -14.22
C ILE A 114 1.68 -20.76 -14.09
N ILE A 115 2.33 -20.40 -13.00
CA ILE A 115 2.94 -19.08 -12.81
C ILE A 115 4.45 -19.28 -12.77
N ALA A 116 5.14 -18.72 -13.76
CA ALA A 116 6.60 -18.72 -13.84
C ALA A 116 7.09 -17.29 -13.72
N HIS A 117 7.87 -17.01 -12.68
CA HIS A 117 8.42 -15.69 -12.40
C HIS A 117 9.94 -15.76 -12.51
N GLY A 118 10.49 -15.16 -13.57
CA GLY A 118 11.94 -15.00 -13.76
C GLY A 118 12.41 -13.65 -13.21
N LEU A 119 13.67 -13.59 -12.77
CA LEU A 119 14.29 -12.37 -12.23
C LEU A 119 15.39 -11.82 -13.14
N GLY A 120 15.89 -12.64 -14.07
CA GLY A 120 17.17 -12.34 -14.66
C GLY A 120 17.23 -11.10 -15.57
N VAL A 121 16.12 -10.64 -16.15
CA VAL A 121 16.10 -9.36 -16.91
C VAL A 121 16.29 -8.17 -15.97
N ASP A 122 15.58 -8.14 -14.84
CA ASP A 122 15.71 -7.10 -13.81
C ASP A 122 17.14 -7.07 -13.23
N HIS A 123 17.65 -8.24 -12.81
CA HIS A 123 19.00 -8.33 -12.27
C HIS A 123 20.08 -7.89 -13.29
N CYS A 124 19.88 -8.20 -14.58
CA CYS A 124 20.75 -7.73 -15.64
C CYS A 124 20.66 -6.20 -15.81
N GLY A 125 19.45 -5.65 -15.70
CA GLY A 125 19.15 -4.21 -15.76
C GLY A 125 19.92 -3.44 -14.70
N HIS A 126 19.75 -3.78 -13.43
CA HIS A 126 20.49 -3.14 -12.32
C HIS A 126 22.01 -3.25 -12.46
N ARG A 127 22.50 -4.38 -12.97
CA ARG A 127 23.94 -4.64 -13.04
C ARG A 127 24.62 -3.89 -14.18
N PHE A 128 23.98 -3.80 -15.34
CA PHE A 128 24.62 -3.37 -16.58
C PHE A 128 23.92 -2.20 -17.28
N GLY A 129 22.67 -1.90 -16.94
CA GLY A 129 21.79 -0.97 -17.65
C GLY A 129 21.10 -1.61 -18.88
N PRO A 130 19.99 -1.02 -19.35
CA PRO A 130 19.16 -1.59 -20.43
C PRO A 130 19.86 -1.70 -21.79
N ASP A 131 20.80 -0.81 -22.10
CA ASP A 131 21.48 -0.75 -23.41
C ASP A 131 22.69 -1.70 -23.52
N HIS A 132 22.99 -2.49 -22.48
CA HIS A 132 24.15 -3.35 -22.47
C HIS A 132 23.90 -4.70 -23.20
N SER A 133 24.92 -5.24 -23.87
CA SER A 133 24.80 -6.52 -24.62
C SER A 133 24.36 -7.72 -23.76
N ALA A 134 24.63 -7.67 -22.45
CA ALA A 134 24.15 -8.67 -21.50
C ALA A 134 22.61 -8.74 -21.44
N ILE A 135 21.91 -7.61 -21.57
CA ILE A 135 20.44 -7.57 -21.65
C ILE A 135 19.97 -8.31 -22.90
N SER A 136 20.62 -8.07 -24.04
CA SER A 136 20.30 -8.77 -25.28
C SER A 136 20.46 -10.29 -25.15
N HIS A 137 21.56 -10.77 -24.56
CA HIS A 137 21.75 -12.20 -24.29
C HIS A 137 20.68 -12.76 -23.35
N LYS A 138 20.30 -12.00 -22.32
CA LYS A 138 19.30 -12.44 -21.35
C LYS A 138 17.89 -12.49 -21.95
N LEU A 139 17.52 -11.48 -22.74
CA LEU A 139 16.27 -11.46 -23.50
C LEU A 139 16.23 -12.60 -24.53
N ALA A 140 17.35 -12.95 -25.17
CA ALA A 140 17.42 -14.10 -26.06
C ALA A 140 17.21 -15.45 -25.34
N GLN A 141 17.72 -15.60 -24.11
CA GLN A 141 17.44 -16.77 -23.26
C GLN A 141 15.94 -16.86 -22.95
N MET A 142 15.32 -15.74 -22.55
CA MET A 142 13.88 -15.68 -22.26
C MET A 142 13.05 -15.96 -23.52
N ASN A 143 13.41 -15.40 -24.68
CA ASN A 143 12.74 -15.66 -25.95
C ASN A 143 12.78 -17.14 -26.32
N THR A 144 13.95 -17.80 -26.15
CA THR A 144 14.08 -19.24 -26.40
C THR A 144 13.16 -20.06 -25.47
N ALA A 145 13.07 -19.68 -24.19
CA ALA A 145 12.14 -20.33 -23.26
C ALA A 145 10.68 -20.15 -23.70
N ILE A 146 10.29 -18.95 -24.11
CA ILE A 146 8.93 -18.64 -24.62
C ILE A 146 8.61 -19.48 -25.86
N GLU A 147 9.52 -19.58 -26.83
CA GLU A 147 9.35 -20.42 -28.02
C GLU A 147 9.11 -21.90 -27.64
N LEU A 148 9.88 -22.42 -26.69
CA LEU A 148 9.70 -23.79 -26.21
C LEU A 148 8.36 -24.01 -25.49
N ILE A 149 7.88 -23.00 -24.75
CA ILE A 149 6.55 -23.03 -24.12
C ILE A 149 5.45 -23.04 -25.19
N VAL A 150 5.54 -22.17 -26.18
CA VAL A 150 4.59 -22.10 -27.31
C VAL A 150 4.52 -23.43 -28.05
N ASN A 151 5.68 -24.01 -28.39
CA ASN A 151 5.74 -25.31 -29.07
C ASN A 151 5.07 -26.42 -28.25
N ALA A 152 5.23 -26.40 -26.93
CA ALA A 152 4.58 -27.36 -26.03
C ALA A 152 3.06 -27.16 -25.97
N ILE A 153 2.62 -25.91 -25.90
CA ILE A 153 1.20 -25.52 -25.88
C ILE A 153 0.51 -25.93 -27.20
N ASP A 154 1.13 -25.70 -28.35
CA ASP A 154 0.55 -26.01 -29.67
C ASP A 154 0.39 -27.51 -29.94
N ARG A 155 1.23 -28.34 -29.33
CA ARG A 155 1.09 -29.80 -29.40
C ARG A 155 0.05 -30.36 -28.44
N ASN A 156 -0.37 -29.59 -27.45
CA ASN A 156 -1.36 -30.02 -26.49
C ASN A 156 -2.76 -29.64 -27.00
N ASP A 157 -3.67 -30.61 -27.02
CA ASP A 157 -5.06 -30.36 -27.42
C ASP A 157 -5.84 -29.50 -26.40
N LYS A 158 -5.34 -29.33 -25.17
CA LYS A 158 -5.95 -28.48 -24.13
C LYS A 158 -5.89 -26.99 -24.54
N PRO A 159 -7.04 -26.29 -24.62
CA PRO A 159 -7.06 -24.84 -24.81
C PRO A 159 -6.21 -24.14 -23.74
N THR A 160 -5.20 -23.42 -24.16
CA THR A 160 -4.21 -22.81 -23.27
C THR A 160 -3.87 -21.41 -23.76
N ALA A 161 -3.89 -20.45 -22.84
CA ALA A 161 -3.35 -19.12 -23.05
C ALA A 161 -2.06 -18.90 -22.25
N LEU A 162 -1.07 -18.29 -22.89
CA LEU A 162 0.21 -17.88 -22.33
C LEU A 162 0.22 -16.35 -22.24
N TYR A 163 0.43 -15.84 -21.03
CA TYR A 163 0.63 -14.42 -20.76
C TYR A 163 2.10 -14.20 -20.40
N VAL A 164 2.78 -13.33 -21.14
CA VAL A 164 4.16 -12.92 -20.87
C VAL A 164 4.14 -11.41 -20.65
N PHE A 165 4.49 -10.97 -19.45
CA PHE A 165 4.53 -9.55 -19.13
C PHE A 165 5.56 -9.23 -18.06
N GLY A 166 6.01 -7.98 -18.05
CA GLY A 166 6.80 -7.40 -16.96
C GLY A 166 5.90 -6.74 -15.91
N ASP A 167 6.33 -6.78 -14.65
CA ASP A 167 5.70 -6.07 -13.54
C ASP A 167 6.18 -4.61 -13.43
N HIS A 168 7.32 -4.27 -14.03
CA HIS A 168 7.81 -2.90 -14.19
C HIS A 168 8.70 -2.76 -15.42
N GLY A 169 8.96 -1.51 -15.82
CA GLY A 169 10.03 -1.14 -16.73
C GLY A 169 11.30 -0.74 -15.96
N MET A 170 12.25 -0.08 -16.64
CA MET A 170 13.48 0.43 -16.01
C MET A 170 13.96 1.71 -16.70
N ASP A 171 14.62 2.58 -15.94
CA ASP A 171 15.25 3.77 -16.48
C ASP A 171 16.56 3.43 -17.24
N ASN A 172 17.22 4.46 -17.78
CA ASN A 172 18.46 4.29 -18.55
C ASN A 172 19.67 3.80 -17.73
N LYS A 173 19.57 3.83 -16.40
CA LYS A 173 20.59 3.30 -15.49
C LYS A 173 20.26 1.87 -15.04
N GLY A 174 19.07 1.37 -15.37
CA GLY A 174 18.55 0.10 -14.89
C GLY A 174 17.86 0.21 -13.53
N ASP A 175 17.64 1.42 -13.02
CA ASP A 175 16.86 1.65 -11.80
C ASP A 175 15.35 1.57 -12.13
N HIS A 176 14.54 1.30 -11.11
CA HIS A 176 13.08 1.32 -11.21
C HIS A 176 12.44 1.74 -9.86
N GLY A 177 11.13 1.98 -9.86
CA GLY A 177 10.37 2.40 -8.68
C GLY A 177 10.06 3.90 -8.63
N GLY A 178 10.49 4.65 -9.64
CA GLY A 178 10.02 6.00 -9.95
C GLY A 178 8.71 6.02 -10.75
N ASP A 179 8.36 7.19 -11.25
CA ASP A 179 7.14 7.49 -12.01
C ASP A 179 7.42 7.80 -13.50
N SER A 180 8.66 7.61 -13.96
CA SER A 180 9.00 7.87 -15.35
C SER A 180 8.32 6.88 -16.29
N PRO A 181 7.94 7.28 -17.52
CA PRO A 181 7.31 6.38 -18.49
C PRO A 181 8.06 5.07 -18.70
N ARG A 182 9.39 5.11 -18.73
CA ARG A 182 10.23 3.91 -18.89
C ARG A 182 10.19 2.97 -17.70
N GLU A 183 9.91 3.46 -16.51
CA GLU A 183 9.81 2.64 -15.28
C GLU A 183 8.40 2.06 -15.10
N VAL A 184 7.37 2.75 -15.57
CA VAL A 184 5.97 2.32 -15.44
C VAL A 184 5.47 1.49 -16.63
N ASP A 185 6.04 1.68 -17.82
CA ASP A 185 5.70 0.92 -19.02
C ASP A 185 6.48 -0.40 -19.06
N ALA A 186 5.75 -1.50 -19.19
CA ALA A 186 6.30 -2.85 -19.33
C ALA A 186 5.64 -3.57 -20.51
N GLY A 187 6.36 -4.52 -21.11
CA GLY A 187 5.83 -5.32 -22.21
C GLY A 187 4.72 -6.27 -21.76
N LEU A 188 3.69 -6.45 -22.59
CA LEU A 188 2.66 -7.48 -22.47
C LEU A 188 2.49 -8.18 -23.82
N TRP A 189 2.57 -9.50 -23.80
CA TRP A 189 2.31 -10.37 -24.94
C TRP A 189 1.43 -11.54 -24.52
N ILE A 190 0.41 -11.84 -25.32
CA ILE A 190 -0.56 -12.89 -25.03
C ILE A 190 -0.67 -13.81 -26.24
N TYR A 191 -0.58 -15.11 -26.00
CA TYR A 191 -0.68 -16.17 -26.99
C TYR A 191 -1.71 -17.22 -26.55
N SER A 192 -2.35 -17.90 -27.49
CA SER A 192 -3.12 -19.12 -27.20
C SER A 192 -3.15 -20.04 -28.40
N ASN A 193 -3.15 -21.35 -28.14
CA ASN A 193 -3.24 -22.39 -29.18
C ASN A 193 -4.64 -22.52 -29.81
N ARG A 194 -5.64 -21.80 -29.28
CA ARG A 194 -6.96 -21.66 -29.89
C ARG A 194 -7.11 -20.26 -30.43
N LYS A 195 -7.75 -20.11 -31.58
CA LYS A 195 -8.08 -18.78 -32.11
C LYS A 195 -9.22 -18.17 -31.29
N TRP A 196 -8.97 -17.06 -30.59
CA TRP A 196 -10.00 -16.33 -29.82
C TRP A 196 -10.44 -15.00 -30.45
N HIS A 197 -9.70 -14.51 -31.44
CA HIS A 197 -9.99 -13.26 -32.13
C HIS A 197 -9.84 -13.40 -33.65
N SER A 198 -10.40 -12.43 -34.37
CA SER A 198 -10.35 -12.26 -35.82
C SER A 198 -10.24 -10.77 -36.15
N LYS A 199 -10.03 -10.46 -37.43
CA LYS A 199 -10.05 -9.08 -37.88
C LYS A 199 -11.40 -8.38 -37.59
N GLU A 200 -12.53 -9.09 -37.70
CA GLU A 200 -13.85 -8.53 -37.40
C GLU A 200 -14.02 -8.24 -35.90
N SER A 201 -13.55 -9.15 -35.02
CA SER A 201 -13.58 -8.92 -33.57
C SER A 201 -12.67 -7.78 -33.13
N ASP A 202 -11.50 -7.64 -33.75
CA ASP A 202 -10.54 -6.59 -33.44
C ASP A 202 -11.11 -5.22 -33.84
N GLU A 203 -11.73 -5.15 -35.03
CA GLU A 203 -12.43 -3.95 -35.50
C GLU A 203 -13.64 -3.60 -34.61
N ARG A 204 -14.41 -4.60 -34.16
CA ARG A 204 -15.51 -4.43 -33.19
C ARG A 204 -14.99 -3.86 -31.87
N THR A 205 -13.93 -4.44 -31.34
CA THR A 205 -13.29 -3.98 -30.10
C THR A 205 -12.85 -2.53 -30.23
N ALA A 206 -12.19 -2.19 -31.34
CA ALA A 206 -11.76 -0.82 -31.62
C ALA A 206 -12.94 0.17 -31.70
N ARG A 207 -14.10 -0.23 -32.24
CA ARG A 207 -15.33 0.61 -32.22
C ARG A 207 -15.87 0.82 -30.82
N VAL A 208 -16.02 -0.24 -30.03
CA VAL A 208 -16.48 -0.17 -28.62
C VAL A 208 -15.61 0.82 -27.83
N LEU A 209 -14.31 0.70 -28.00
CA LEU A 209 -13.33 1.51 -27.30
C LEU A 209 -13.35 2.98 -27.71
N ARG A 210 -13.47 3.28 -29.02
CA ARG A 210 -13.65 4.66 -29.52
C ARG A 210 -14.94 5.27 -28.99
N ASN A 211 -16.04 4.53 -29.02
CA ASN A 211 -17.32 5.00 -28.47
C ASN A 211 -17.21 5.30 -26.97
N ALA A 212 -16.50 4.46 -26.21
CA ALA A 212 -16.27 4.69 -24.78
C ALA A 212 -15.43 5.96 -24.54
N GLN A 213 -14.43 6.22 -25.39
CA GLN A 213 -13.64 7.44 -25.36
C GLN A 213 -14.48 8.70 -25.59
N GLU A 214 -15.37 8.64 -26.57
CA GLU A 214 -16.31 9.73 -26.85
C GLU A 214 -17.27 9.98 -25.67
N LEU A 215 -17.79 8.92 -25.03
CA LEU A 215 -18.64 9.03 -23.84
C LEU A 215 -17.90 9.69 -22.66
N ILE A 216 -16.67 9.26 -22.38
CA ILE A 216 -15.84 9.83 -21.31
C ILE A 216 -15.52 11.31 -21.61
N SER A 217 -15.27 11.65 -22.88
CA SER A 217 -14.89 13.00 -23.29
C SER A 217 -16.07 13.97 -23.37
N SER A 218 -17.27 13.48 -23.71
CA SER A 218 -18.49 14.28 -23.92
C SER A 218 -19.28 14.55 -22.65
N ASN A 219 -19.14 13.70 -21.62
CA ASN A 219 -19.74 13.96 -20.31
C ASN A 219 -19.10 15.22 -19.70
N ALA A 220 -19.80 16.36 -19.85
CA ALA A 220 -19.38 17.71 -19.51
C ALA A 220 -19.05 17.96 -18.00
N LEU A 221 -19.14 16.92 -17.16
CA LEU A 221 -18.63 16.90 -15.78
C LEU A 221 -17.12 16.58 -15.71
N GLY A 222 -16.50 16.08 -16.78
CA GLY A 222 -15.05 15.90 -16.92
C GLY A 222 -14.24 17.18 -17.14
N SER A 223 -14.77 18.34 -16.75
CA SER A 223 -14.01 19.61 -16.71
C SER A 223 -13.35 19.85 -15.35
N SER A 224 -13.79 19.19 -14.27
CA SER A 224 -13.10 19.21 -12.97
C SER A 224 -12.27 17.96 -12.68
N PHE A 225 -12.46 16.88 -13.42
CA PHE A 225 -11.69 15.64 -13.30
C PHE A 225 -10.60 15.62 -14.39
N ASP A 226 -9.35 15.58 -13.92
CA ASP A 226 -8.06 15.84 -14.59
C ASP A 226 -7.87 15.35 -16.05
N GLN A 227 -6.97 16.02 -16.76
CA GLN A 227 -6.47 15.68 -18.09
C GLN A 227 -5.76 14.32 -18.11
N ASP A 228 -5.17 13.90 -17.00
CA ASP A 228 -4.59 12.55 -16.81
C ASP A 228 -5.64 11.44 -17.00
N LEU A 229 -6.90 11.70 -16.67
CA LEU A 229 -8.01 10.78 -16.90
C LEU A 229 -8.37 10.66 -18.39
N LYS A 230 -7.99 11.62 -19.24
CA LYS A 230 -8.18 11.56 -20.70
C LYS A 230 -7.01 10.90 -21.41
N GLU A 231 -5.81 10.96 -20.82
CA GLU A 231 -4.56 10.52 -21.45
C GLU A 231 -4.03 9.17 -20.91
N SER A 232 -4.37 8.75 -19.68
CA SER A 232 -3.71 7.61 -19.01
C SER A 232 -4.22 6.21 -19.38
N TRP A 233 -5.47 6.05 -19.82
CA TRP A 233 -6.04 4.73 -20.14
C TRP A 233 -6.08 4.42 -21.65
N TRP A 234 -5.80 5.42 -22.49
CA TRP A 234 -5.67 5.32 -23.94
C TRP A 234 -4.36 5.94 -24.43
N ARG A 235 -3.26 5.78 -23.68
CA ARG A 235 -1.96 6.12 -24.22
C ARG A 235 -1.52 4.97 -25.08
N ASN A 236 -1.61 5.14 -26.40
CA ASN A 236 -0.91 4.21 -27.25
C ASN A 236 0.57 4.55 -27.20
N THR A 237 1.38 3.56 -26.85
CA THR A 237 2.84 3.74 -26.82
C THR A 237 3.37 3.56 -28.22
N HIS A 238 3.94 4.62 -28.77
CA HIS A 238 4.80 4.52 -29.94
C HIS A 238 6.18 4.08 -29.46
N LEU A 239 6.48 2.78 -29.54
CA LEU A 239 7.83 2.25 -29.26
C LEU A 239 8.92 3.02 -30.04
N SER A 240 8.57 3.60 -31.19
CA SER A 240 9.46 4.47 -31.98
C SER A 240 9.89 5.74 -31.23
N ASP A 241 9.06 6.30 -30.34
CA ASP A 241 9.39 7.51 -29.58
C ASP A 241 10.59 7.33 -28.64
N ASP A 242 10.80 6.11 -28.15
CA ASP A 242 11.90 5.76 -27.25
C ASP A 242 13.25 5.56 -27.96
N TYR A 243 13.23 5.35 -29.28
CA TYR A 243 14.43 5.12 -30.09
C TYR A 243 14.62 6.26 -31.08
N LYS A 244 14.86 7.47 -30.56
CA LYS A 244 15.24 8.64 -31.36
C LYS A 244 16.76 8.80 -31.42
N SER A 245 17.26 9.20 -32.58
CA SER A 245 18.64 9.62 -32.77
C SER A 245 18.92 10.90 -31.98
N ALA A 246 20.20 11.27 -31.83
CA ALA A 246 20.59 12.56 -31.25
C ALA A 246 20.05 13.77 -32.05
N SER A 247 19.64 13.59 -33.31
CA SER A 247 18.97 14.60 -34.15
C SER A 247 17.44 14.58 -34.05
N GLY A 248 16.86 13.70 -33.23
CA GLY A 248 15.42 13.59 -32.99
C GLY A 248 14.65 12.73 -34.00
N GLU A 249 15.34 12.07 -34.93
CA GLU A 249 14.72 11.17 -35.92
C GLU A 249 14.50 9.78 -35.32
N HIS A 250 13.38 9.15 -35.62
CA HIS A 250 13.11 7.77 -35.21
C HIS A 250 14.10 6.82 -35.90
N LEU A 251 14.84 6.04 -35.10
CA LEU A 251 15.79 5.04 -35.59
C LEU A 251 15.07 3.80 -36.14
N PHE A 252 13.84 3.56 -35.71
CA PHE A 252 12.95 2.51 -36.19
C PHE A 252 11.49 2.96 -36.09
N GLU A 253 10.67 2.56 -37.07
CA GLU A 253 9.24 2.83 -37.10
C GLU A 253 8.48 1.60 -36.60
N ALA A 254 8.03 1.66 -35.35
CA ALA A 254 7.23 0.62 -34.72
C ALA A 254 5.74 0.97 -34.84
N PRO A 255 4.85 -0.03 -34.99
CA PRO A 255 3.42 0.21 -34.95
C PRO A 255 3.02 0.78 -33.59
N GLU A 256 1.98 1.60 -33.61
CA GLU A 256 1.32 2.11 -32.41
C GLU A 256 0.77 0.93 -31.59
N LEU A 257 1.20 0.78 -30.35
CA LEU A 257 0.75 -0.30 -29.47
C LEU A 257 -0.25 0.21 -28.44
N ARG A 258 -1.30 -0.57 -28.22
CA ARG A 258 -2.28 -0.34 -27.17
C ARG A 258 -1.67 -0.64 -25.81
N SER A 259 -1.73 0.31 -24.88
CA SER A 259 -1.35 0.11 -23.49
C SER A 259 -2.56 -0.22 -22.61
N VAL A 260 -2.34 -1.04 -21.58
CA VAL A 260 -3.34 -1.43 -20.59
C VAL A 260 -2.75 -1.31 -19.18
N SER A 261 -3.58 -1.04 -18.17
CA SER A 261 -3.11 -0.99 -16.79
C SER A 261 -2.97 -2.41 -16.22
N GLN A 262 -1.96 -2.68 -15.38
CA GLN A 262 -1.79 -4.01 -14.76
C GLN A 262 -3.02 -4.47 -13.94
N ILE A 263 -3.75 -3.53 -13.33
CA ILE A 263 -5.01 -3.82 -12.61
C ILE A 263 -6.08 -4.48 -13.51
N ASP A 264 -5.99 -4.28 -14.83
CA ASP A 264 -6.90 -4.84 -15.84
C ASP A 264 -6.61 -6.32 -16.09
N LEU A 265 -5.37 -6.78 -15.87
CA LEU A 265 -4.99 -8.20 -15.98
C LEU A 265 -5.76 -9.05 -14.97
N VAL A 266 -5.99 -8.54 -13.76
CA VAL A 266 -6.69 -9.27 -12.70
C VAL A 266 -8.14 -9.56 -13.10
N SER A 267 -8.88 -8.56 -13.60
CA SER A 267 -10.26 -8.75 -14.10
C SER A 267 -10.28 -9.69 -15.30
N THR A 268 -9.32 -9.53 -16.21
CA THR A 268 -9.20 -10.34 -17.43
C THR A 268 -8.93 -11.81 -17.13
N LEU A 269 -7.93 -12.11 -16.30
CA LEU A 269 -7.57 -13.47 -15.92
C LEU A 269 -8.68 -14.15 -15.11
N SER A 270 -9.29 -13.43 -14.17
CA SER A 270 -10.40 -13.97 -13.36
C SER A 270 -11.54 -14.45 -14.26
N LEU A 271 -12.01 -13.58 -15.18
CA LEU A 271 -13.10 -13.93 -16.08
C LEU A 271 -12.71 -14.99 -17.13
N SER A 272 -11.47 -14.97 -17.62
CA SER A 272 -10.96 -16.00 -18.54
C SER A 272 -10.92 -17.39 -17.90
N LEU A 273 -10.73 -17.47 -16.58
CA LEU A 273 -10.74 -18.71 -15.80
C LEU A 273 -12.14 -19.07 -15.26
N GLY A 274 -13.17 -18.26 -15.54
CA GLY A 274 -14.51 -18.44 -14.98
C GLY A 274 -14.58 -18.17 -13.46
N LEU A 275 -13.64 -17.40 -12.93
CA LEU A 275 -13.56 -17.03 -11.51
C LEU A 275 -14.18 -15.64 -11.26
N PRO A 276 -14.75 -15.41 -10.07
CA PRO A 276 -15.17 -14.08 -9.66
C PRO A 276 -13.98 -13.11 -9.63
N ILE A 277 -14.17 -11.88 -10.12
CA ILE A 277 -13.19 -10.81 -9.98
C ILE A 277 -12.98 -10.54 -8.47
N PRO A 278 -11.72 -10.48 -7.98
CA PRO A 278 -11.42 -10.13 -6.59
C PRO A 278 -12.13 -8.85 -6.14
N PHE A 279 -12.69 -8.87 -4.93
CA PHE A 279 -13.61 -7.83 -4.48
C PHE A 279 -13.03 -6.41 -4.58
N ASN A 280 -11.75 -6.24 -4.24
CA ASN A 280 -11.04 -4.96 -4.24
C ASN A 280 -10.41 -4.59 -5.59
N ASN A 281 -10.56 -5.39 -6.65
CA ASN A 281 -10.04 -5.04 -7.96
C ASN A 281 -10.95 -4.03 -8.66
N LEU A 282 -10.39 -2.95 -9.18
CA LEU A 282 -11.13 -1.89 -9.90
C LEU A 282 -10.75 -1.82 -11.38
N GLY A 283 -9.99 -2.80 -11.86
CA GLY A 283 -9.61 -2.91 -13.26
C GLY A 283 -10.77 -3.33 -14.15
N THR A 284 -10.62 -3.05 -15.44
CA THR A 284 -11.58 -3.39 -16.49
C THR A 284 -11.00 -4.51 -17.33
N ALA A 285 -11.79 -5.54 -17.63
CA ALA A 285 -11.39 -6.63 -18.50
C ALA A 285 -10.90 -6.10 -19.85
N ILE A 286 -9.77 -6.64 -20.33
CA ILE A 286 -9.16 -6.30 -21.62
C ILE A 286 -10.09 -6.77 -22.74
N PRO A 287 -10.73 -5.86 -23.49
CA PRO A 287 -11.80 -6.22 -24.43
C PRO A 287 -11.39 -7.22 -25.52
N GLU A 288 -10.15 -7.12 -25.99
CA GLU A 288 -9.59 -7.97 -27.05
C GLU A 288 -9.64 -9.47 -26.69
N MET A 289 -9.62 -9.80 -25.40
CA MET A 289 -9.67 -11.19 -24.93
C MET A 289 -11.07 -11.82 -25.05
N PHE A 290 -12.12 -11.02 -25.19
CA PHE A 290 -13.52 -11.47 -25.09
C PHE A 290 -14.38 -11.14 -26.33
N ALA A 291 -13.78 -10.64 -27.40
CA ALA A 291 -14.50 -10.15 -28.58
C ALA A 291 -14.80 -11.20 -29.67
N SER A 292 -14.70 -12.49 -29.37
CA SER A 292 -14.80 -13.60 -30.34
C SER A 292 -16.00 -13.53 -31.31
N ASP A 293 -15.77 -13.90 -32.58
CA ASP A 293 -16.80 -13.94 -33.63
C ASP A 293 -17.92 -14.97 -33.35
N ASN A 294 -17.59 -16.03 -32.58
CA ASN A 294 -18.50 -17.11 -32.23
C ASN A 294 -19.31 -16.76 -30.97
N ASP A 295 -19.95 -15.59 -30.97
CA ASP A 295 -20.87 -15.10 -29.93
C ASP A 295 -22.18 -15.92 -29.84
N SER A 296 -22.16 -17.17 -30.32
CA SER A 296 -23.27 -18.13 -30.29
C SER A 296 -23.55 -18.66 -28.88
N SER A 297 -22.58 -18.61 -27.97
CA SER A 297 -22.80 -18.75 -26.53
C SER A 297 -22.97 -17.37 -25.90
N ALA A 298 -24.22 -16.93 -25.76
CA ALA A 298 -24.59 -15.63 -25.19
C ALA A 298 -24.03 -15.31 -23.79
N GLU A 299 -23.43 -16.29 -23.12
CA GLU A 299 -22.98 -16.22 -21.73
C GLU A 299 -21.60 -15.57 -21.55
N TRP A 300 -20.68 -15.69 -22.52
CA TRP A 300 -19.26 -15.33 -22.34
C TRP A 300 -18.68 -14.37 -23.41
N GLY A 301 -19.53 -13.54 -24.01
CA GLY A 301 -19.10 -12.49 -24.95
C GLY A 301 -18.64 -11.19 -24.26
N LEU A 302 -18.01 -10.29 -25.05
CA LEU A 302 -17.48 -9.01 -24.60
C LEU A 302 -18.46 -8.20 -23.74
N LEU A 303 -19.71 -8.06 -24.19
CA LEU A 303 -20.73 -7.32 -23.45
C LEU A 303 -21.02 -7.95 -22.07
N SER A 304 -21.18 -9.27 -22.03
CA SER A 304 -21.45 -10.00 -20.79
C SER A 304 -20.32 -9.81 -19.77
N VAL A 305 -19.08 -9.88 -20.25
CA VAL A 305 -17.86 -9.67 -19.45
C VAL A 305 -17.78 -8.25 -18.89
N LEU A 306 -17.98 -7.24 -19.73
CA LEU A 306 -17.96 -5.83 -19.30
C LEU A 306 -19.08 -5.53 -18.30
N ARG A 307 -20.27 -6.11 -18.49
CA ARG A 307 -21.39 -5.98 -17.55
C ARG A 307 -21.10 -6.64 -16.20
N LEU A 308 -20.52 -7.86 -16.19
CA LEU A 308 -20.10 -8.53 -14.96
C LEU A 308 -19.03 -7.72 -14.21
N ASN A 309 -18.07 -7.16 -14.95
CA ASN A 309 -17.04 -6.30 -14.38
C ASN A 309 -17.63 -5.02 -13.79
N ALA A 310 -18.53 -4.35 -14.50
CA ALA A 310 -19.21 -3.15 -14.02
C ALA A 310 -20.04 -3.43 -12.76
N ALA A 311 -20.77 -4.55 -12.73
CA ALA A 311 -21.53 -4.96 -11.55
C ALA A 311 -20.62 -5.22 -10.34
N GLN A 312 -19.43 -5.81 -10.54
CA GLN A 312 -18.46 -5.98 -9.45
C GLN A 312 -17.94 -4.64 -8.93
N VAL A 313 -17.60 -3.70 -9.81
CA VAL A 313 -17.14 -2.36 -9.44
C VAL A 313 -18.22 -1.59 -8.69
N LEU A 314 -19.48 -1.62 -9.16
CA LEU A 314 -20.60 -1.00 -8.45
C LEU A 314 -20.78 -1.61 -7.05
N ARG A 315 -20.76 -2.94 -6.94
CA ARG A 315 -20.85 -3.65 -5.66
C ARG A 315 -19.73 -3.22 -4.71
N TYR A 316 -18.51 -3.01 -5.21
CA TYR A 316 -17.41 -2.48 -4.40
C TYR A 316 -17.75 -1.09 -3.86
N ILE A 317 -18.19 -0.17 -4.71
CA ILE A 317 -18.56 1.20 -4.33
C ILE A 317 -19.67 1.19 -3.27
N GLU A 318 -20.78 0.48 -3.52
CA GLU A 318 -21.91 0.38 -2.59
C GLU A 318 -21.49 -0.19 -1.24
N LYS A 319 -20.62 -1.21 -1.25
CA LYS A 319 -20.13 -1.83 -0.04
C LYS A 319 -19.19 -0.91 0.73
N TYR A 320 -18.35 -0.16 0.03
CA TYR A 320 -17.44 0.82 0.62
C TYR A 320 -18.21 1.99 1.24
N VAL A 321 -19.21 2.53 0.54
CA VAL A 321 -20.10 3.60 1.03
C VAL A 321 -20.92 3.15 2.23
N SER A 322 -21.48 1.94 2.20
CA SER A 322 -22.30 1.43 3.32
C SER A 322 -21.49 1.07 4.57
N ASN A 323 -20.23 0.66 4.41
CA ASN A 323 -19.37 0.27 5.54
C ASN A 323 -18.50 1.42 6.07
N SER A 324 -18.16 2.41 5.26
CA SER A 324 -17.31 3.54 5.65
C SER A 324 -18.11 4.84 5.63
N ARG A 325 -18.42 5.39 6.80
CA ARG A 325 -19.07 6.72 6.90
C ARG A 325 -18.17 7.86 6.43
N SER A 326 -16.86 7.63 6.38
CA SER A 326 -15.82 8.58 5.97
C SER A 326 -15.18 8.13 4.63
N HIS A 327 -15.99 7.61 3.71
CA HIS A 327 -15.49 7.01 2.46
C HIS A 327 -14.74 8.00 1.55
N GLY A 328 -14.87 9.31 1.77
CA GLY A 328 -14.13 10.34 1.04
C GLY A 328 -14.62 10.58 -0.40
N PHE A 329 -15.74 9.95 -0.80
CA PHE A 329 -16.36 10.17 -2.11
C PHE A 329 -17.30 11.36 -2.04
N THR A 330 -17.25 12.24 -3.04
CA THR A 330 -18.20 13.35 -3.14
C THR A 330 -19.57 12.86 -3.57
N ASP A 331 -20.64 13.53 -3.11
CA ASP A 331 -22.01 13.21 -3.54
C ASP A 331 -22.17 13.30 -5.07
N ASP A 332 -21.44 14.21 -5.71
CA ASP A 332 -21.44 14.38 -7.16
C ASP A 332 -20.81 13.19 -7.88
N ALA A 333 -19.71 12.64 -7.36
CA ALA A 333 -19.10 11.42 -7.91
C ALA A 333 -20.04 10.22 -7.76
N LEU A 334 -20.67 10.06 -6.60
CA LEU A 334 -21.65 8.98 -6.37
C LEU A 334 -22.87 9.09 -7.29
N ARG A 335 -23.41 10.30 -7.50
CA ARG A 335 -24.50 10.53 -8.45
C ARG A 335 -24.07 10.17 -9.86
N LEU A 336 -22.92 10.69 -10.30
CA LEU A 336 -22.39 10.43 -11.65
C LEU A 336 -22.20 8.94 -11.92
N TRP A 337 -21.55 8.20 -11.01
CA TRP A 337 -21.31 6.78 -11.20
C TRP A 337 -22.63 5.98 -11.27
N ASN A 338 -23.60 6.30 -10.40
CA ASN A 338 -24.91 5.66 -10.44
C ASN A 338 -25.67 5.98 -11.74
N ASP A 339 -25.65 7.22 -12.20
CA ASP A 339 -26.31 7.63 -13.44
C ASP A 339 -25.70 6.92 -14.65
N MET A 340 -24.37 6.83 -14.72
CA MET A 340 -23.67 6.09 -15.78
C MET A 340 -24.00 4.60 -15.78
N TYR A 341 -24.04 3.96 -14.60
CA TYR A 341 -24.39 2.55 -14.51
C TYR A 341 -25.86 2.28 -14.87
N ASN A 342 -26.77 3.12 -14.38
CA ASN A 342 -28.20 3.02 -14.69
C ASN A 342 -28.47 3.23 -16.18
N GLN A 343 -27.79 4.19 -16.81
CA GLN A 343 -27.85 4.39 -18.26
C GLN A 343 -27.41 3.12 -19.01
N ALA A 344 -26.29 2.51 -18.62
CA ALA A 344 -25.81 1.27 -19.25
C ALA A 344 -26.80 0.11 -19.07
N GLU A 345 -27.42 -0.05 -17.90
CA GLU A 345 -28.45 -1.07 -17.66
C GLU A 345 -29.74 -0.78 -18.44
N ASP A 346 -30.13 0.47 -18.63
CA ASP A 346 -31.30 0.84 -19.44
C ASP A 346 -31.07 0.53 -20.93
N SER A 347 -29.90 0.89 -21.48
CA SER A 347 -29.50 0.52 -22.84
C SER A 347 -29.42 -1.01 -23.00
N TYR A 348 -28.96 -1.74 -21.98
CA TYR A 348 -28.95 -3.20 -21.98
C TYR A 348 -30.37 -3.81 -22.03
N ARG A 349 -31.34 -3.23 -21.32
CA ARG A 349 -32.75 -3.66 -21.38
C ARG A 349 -33.33 -3.43 -22.77
N GLU A 350 -33.06 -2.27 -23.38
CA GLU A 350 -33.45 -1.99 -24.77
C GLU A 350 -32.88 -3.04 -25.73
N LEU A 351 -31.59 -3.37 -25.58
CA LEU A 351 -30.95 -4.42 -26.37
C LEU A 351 -31.60 -5.79 -26.15
N ALA A 352 -31.89 -6.16 -24.90
CA ALA A 352 -32.54 -7.44 -24.58
C ALA A 352 -33.93 -7.55 -25.21
N ASP A 353 -34.73 -6.48 -25.16
CA ASP A 353 -36.04 -6.40 -25.79
C ASP A 353 -35.94 -6.48 -27.33
N ALA A 354 -34.94 -5.81 -27.92
CA ALA A 354 -34.70 -5.82 -29.36
C ALA A 354 -34.21 -7.18 -29.90
N ILE A 355 -33.43 -7.92 -29.11
CA ILE A 355 -33.06 -9.32 -29.42
C ILE A 355 -34.30 -10.23 -29.29
N GLY A 356 -35.10 -10.04 -28.25
CA GLY A 356 -36.29 -10.85 -27.97
C GLY A 356 -35.96 -12.34 -27.76
N GLN A 357 -36.89 -13.22 -28.12
CA GLN A 357 -36.73 -14.68 -27.95
C GLN A 357 -35.94 -15.37 -29.06
N ASN A 358 -35.55 -14.65 -30.12
CA ASN A 358 -34.85 -15.23 -31.27
C ASN A 358 -33.38 -14.79 -31.30
N PRO A 359 -32.43 -15.65 -30.88
CA PRO A 359 -31.01 -15.32 -30.85
C PRO A 359 -30.43 -14.90 -32.21
N LYS A 360 -31.08 -15.26 -33.32
CA LYS A 360 -30.65 -14.85 -34.67
C LYS A 360 -30.74 -13.34 -34.89
N ASN A 361 -31.54 -12.62 -34.10
CA ASN A 361 -31.67 -11.17 -34.18
C ASN A 361 -30.35 -10.43 -33.87
N ARG A 362 -29.44 -11.03 -33.09
CA ARG A 362 -28.09 -10.48 -32.83
C ARG A 362 -27.24 -10.26 -34.09
N ARG A 363 -27.61 -10.88 -35.23
CA ARG A 363 -26.91 -10.69 -36.50
C ARG A 363 -27.35 -9.43 -37.26
N GLN A 364 -28.43 -8.77 -36.83
CA GLN A 364 -28.90 -7.56 -37.48
C GLN A 364 -27.92 -6.40 -37.21
N PRO A 365 -27.54 -5.60 -38.22
CA PRO A 365 -26.56 -4.53 -38.06
C PRO A 365 -26.90 -3.56 -36.93
N HIS A 366 -28.16 -3.11 -36.86
CA HIS A 366 -28.61 -2.18 -35.82
C HIS A 366 -28.51 -2.77 -34.40
N ILE A 367 -28.76 -4.07 -34.23
CA ILE A 367 -28.61 -4.75 -32.94
C ILE A 367 -27.14 -4.88 -32.54
N ARG A 368 -26.25 -5.14 -33.50
CA ARG A 368 -24.79 -5.16 -33.26
C ARG A 368 -24.28 -3.78 -32.85
N GLU A 369 -24.73 -2.72 -33.50
CA GLU A 369 -24.40 -1.33 -33.13
C GLU A 369 -24.88 -0.99 -31.72
N LEU A 370 -26.11 -1.41 -31.37
CA LEU A 370 -26.63 -1.24 -30.02
C LEU A 370 -25.82 -2.03 -28.98
N GLU A 371 -25.44 -3.27 -29.30
CA GLU A 371 -24.58 -4.10 -28.45
C GLU A 371 -23.19 -3.46 -28.22
N GLU A 372 -22.58 -2.91 -29.28
CA GLU A 372 -21.31 -2.18 -29.21
C GLU A 372 -21.43 -0.90 -28.36
N ARG A 373 -22.55 -0.18 -28.47
CA ARG A 373 -22.85 1.00 -27.64
C ARG A 373 -22.99 0.64 -26.17
N VAL A 374 -23.76 -0.40 -25.84
CA VAL A 374 -23.96 -0.84 -24.46
C VAL A 374 -22.63 -1.31 -23.84
N ALA A 375 -21.81 -2.04 -24.62
CA ALA A 375 -20.47 -2.43 -24.18
C ALA A 375 -19.59 -1.21 -23.88
N ALA A 376 -19.67 -0.18 -24.71
CA ALA A 376 -18.93 1.07 -24.51
C ALA A 376 -19.38 1.82 -23.25
N GLU A 377 -20.68 1.83 -22.93
CA GLU A 377 -21.23 2.46 -21.71
C GLU A 377 -20.72 1.76 -20.43
N TYR A 378 -20.71 0.42 -20.37
CA TYR A 378 -20.11 -0.30 -19.23
C TYR A 378 -18.59 -0.09 -19.11
N PHE A 379 -17.88 -0.10 -20.24
CA PHE A 379 -16.43 0.18 -20.25
C PHE A 379 -16.17 1.59 -19.72
N ALA A 380 -16.90 2.59 -20.22
CA ALA A 380 -16.78 3.97 -19.80
C ALA A 380 -17.07 4.16 -18.30
N PHE A 381 -18.11 3.50 -17.77
CA PHE A 381 -18.41 3.50 -16.33
C PHE A 381 -17.22 3.02 -15.50
N THR A 382 -16.67 1.83 -15.80
CA THR A 382 -15.57 1.26 -15.01
C THR A 382 -14.30 2.12 -15.08
N ARG A 383 -13.97 2.69 -16.25
CA ARG A 383 -12.84 3.62 -16.42
C ARG A 383 -13.05 4.92 -15.63
N MET A 384 -14.27 5.49 -15.66
CA MET A 384 -14.60 6.70 -14.93
C MET A 384 -14.43 6.49 -13.43
N VAL A 385 -14.98 5.40 -12.87
CA VAL A 385 -14.83 5.06 -11.46
C VAL A 385 -13.35 4.93 -11.07
N LEU A 386 -12.57 4.12 -11.80
CA LEU A 386 -11.15 3.91 -11.50
C LEU A 386 -10.38 5.23 -11.50
N GLY A 387 -10.63 6.09 -12.49
CA GLY A 387 -10.00 7.40 -12.58
C GLY A 387 -10.36 8.35 -11.45
N SER A 388 -11.65 8.45 -11.12
CA SER A 388 -12.11 9.25 -9.98
C SER A 388 -11.50 8.75 -8.66
N LEU A 389 -11.40 7.43 -8.46
CA LEU A 389 -10.80 6.85 -7.25
C LEU A 389 -9.30 7.08 -7.16
N ARG A 390 -8.54 6.98 -8.26
CA ARG A 390 -7.11 7.34 -8.28
C ARG A 390 -6.88 8.77 -7.80
N GLN A 391 -7.70 9.71 -8.25
CA GLN A 391 -7.60 11.11 -7.82
C GLN A 391 -7.93 11.30 -6.34
N MET A 392 -8.85 10.51 -5.78
CA MET A 392 -9.22 10.63 -4.37
C MET A 392 -8.24 9.93 -3.42
N TRP A 393 -7.61 8.82 -3.85
CA TRP A 393 -6.73 8.02 -2.99
C TRP A 393 -5.24 8.35 -3.11
N ALA A 394 -4.79 8.93 -4.23
CA ALA A 394 -3.39 9.32 -4.44
C ALA A 394 -3.20 10.84 -4.36
N GLN A 395 -3.47 11.45 -3.20
CA GLN A 395 -3.26 12.90 -3.02
C GLN A 395 -2.11 13.19 -2.06
N PHE A 396 -1.02 13.71 -2.61
CA PHE A 396 -0.06 14.48 -1.84
C PHE A 396 -0.54 15.93 -1.80
N ASP A 397 -0.75 16.48 -0.61
CA ASP A 397 -1.05 17.91 -0.45
C ASP A 397 0.26 18.68 -0.20
N PRO A 398 0.83 19.34 -1.23
CA PRO A 398 2.15 19.97 -1.10
C PRO A 398 2.14 21.11 -0.07
N VAL A 399 1.01 21.80 0.13
CA VAL A 399 0.91 22.91 1.08
C VAL A 399 0.95 22.39 2.51
N LEU A 400 0.19 21.32 2.82
CA LEU A 400 0.23 20.70 4.14
C LEU A 400 1.57 20.02 4.42
N ILE A 401 2.19 19.39 3.42
CA ILE A 401 3.53 18.81 3.54
C ILE A 401 4.55 19.90 3.88
N LEU A 402 4.56 21.02 3.15
CA LEU A 402 5.45 22.16 3.41
C LEU A 402 5.17 22.80 4.78
N ALA A 403 3.90 22.93 5.19
CA ALA A 403 3.54 23.42 6.52
C ALA A 403 4.04 22.49 7.64
N GLY A 404 3.94 21.17 7.44
CA GLY A 404 4.48 20.16 8.34
C GLY A 404 6.00 20.23 8.47
N LEU A 405 6.71 20.28 7.33
CA LEU A 405 8.18 20.45 7.30
C LEU A 405 8.61 21.77 7.94
N GLY A 406 7.90 22.86 7.67
CA GLY A 406 8.14 24.16 8.31
C GLY A 406 7.96 24.10 9.82
N THR A 407 6.89 23.46 10.30
CA THR A 407 6.62 23.23 11.72
C THR A 407 7.73 22.40 12.37
N LEU A 408 8.21 21.35 11.70
CA LEU A 408 9.31 20.52 12.18
C LEU A 408 10.61 21.33 12.34
N VAL A 409 10.99 22.10 11.33
CA VAL A 409 12.19 22.95 11.37
C VAL A 409 12.09 24.00 12.48
N LEU A 410 10.94 24.67 12.60
CA LEU A 410 10.69 25.64 13.67
C LEU A 410 10.72 24.99 15.06
N SER A 411 10.20 23.77 15.20
CA SER A 411 10.22 23.03 16.47
C SER A 411 11.64 22.63 16.88
N ILE A 412 12.49 22.21 15.93
CA ILE A 412 13.90 21.93 16.19
C ILE A 412 14.63 23.21 16.62
N ALA A 413 14.40 24.32 15.91
CA ALA A 413 14.97 25.62 16.28
C ALA A 413 14.51 26.07 17.67
N ALA A 414 13.22 25.88 18.00
CA ALA A 414 12.65 26.17 19.31
C ALA A 414 13.31 25.35 20.41
N LEU A 415 13.51 24.04 20.19
CA LEU A 415 14.17 23.15 21.15
C LEU A 415 15.63 23.53 21.40
N LEU A 416 16.37 23.87 20.34
CA LEU A 416 17.76 24.33 20.45
C LEU A 416 17.85 25.67 21.18
N ALA A 417 16.97 26.62 20.85
CA ALA A 417 16.90 27.91 21.53
C ALA A 417 16.50 27.76 22.99
N LEU A 418 15.54 26.89 23.30
CA LEU A 418 15.11 26.58 24.67
C LEU A 418 16.25 25.97 25.47
N TYR A 419 16.97 24.99 24.90
CA TYR A 419 18.14 24.39 25.53
C TYR A 419 19.21 25.44 25.83
N ALA A 420 19.55 26.29 24.87
CA ALA A 420 20.51 27.37 25.06
C ALA A 420 20.08 28.35 26.17
N GLN A 421 18.83 28.82 26.14
CA GLN A 421 18.29 29.74 27.15
C GLN A 421 18.20 29.09 28.54
N SER A 422 17.92 27.79 28.62
CA SER A 422 17.84 27.04 29.89
C SER A 422 19.19 26.97 30.63
N ARG A 423 20.31 27.17 29.93
CA ARG A 423 21.65 27.29 30.53
C ARG A 423 21.88 28.63 31.20
N LEU A 424 21.15 29.67 30.76
CA LEU A 424 21.32 31.04 31.23
C LEU A 424 20.24 31.45 32.24
N ARG A 425 19.06 30.84 32.17
CA ARG A 425 17.86 31.29 32.89
C ARG A 425 17.07 30.09 33.40
N SER A 426 16.31 30.29 34.48
CA SER A 426 15.36 29.29 34.95
C SER A 426 14.19 29.16 33.97
N LEU A 427 13.64 27.94 33.88
CA LEU A 427 12.51 27.64 32.99
C LEU A 427 11.28 28.52 33.27
N ASP A 428 11.06 28.92 34.52
CA ASP A 428 9.94 29.80 34.88
C ASP A 428 10.06 31.19 34.21
N ILE A 429 11.28 31.75 34.11
CA ILE A 429 11.51 33.03 33.42
C ILE A 429 11.30 32.87 31.91
N ILE A 430 11.72 31.73 31.35
CA ILE A 430 11.56 31.43 29.93
C ILE A 430 10.07 31.33 29.58
N ILE A 431 9.29 30.56 30.35
CA ILE A 431 7.84 30.41 30.13
C ILE A 431 7.11 31.73 30.34
N ALA A 432 7.43 32.49 31.39
CA ALA A 432 6.80 33.80 31.62
C ALA A 432 6.98 34.77 30.44
N ARG A 433 8.06 34.61 29.67
CA ARG A 433 8.37 35.45 28.50
C ARG A 433 7.82 34.89 27.20
N ALA A 434 8.03 33.60 26.93
CA ALA A 434 7.72 32.98 25.65
C ALA A 434 6.33 32.33 25.60
N GLY A 435 5.69 32.09 26.74
CA GLY A 435 4.37 31.46 26.83
C GLY A 435 3.26 32.30 26.19
N TRP A 436 3.20 33.59 26.49
CA TRP A 436 2.19 34.47 25.87
C TRP A 436 2.41 34.67 24.36
N PRO A 437 3.62 34.97 23.87
CA PRO A 437 3.92 34.99 22.43
C PRO A 437 3.56 33.68 21.72
N CYS A 438 3.80 32.52 22.33
CA CYS A 438 3.44 31.22 21.77
C CYS A 438 1.92 31.10 21.57
N ILE A 439 1.12 31.43 22.60
CA ILE A 439 -0.34 31.37 22.53
C ILE A 439 -0.89 32.38 21.51
N SER A 440 -0.46 33.64 21.58
CA SER A 440 -0.93 34.68 20.66
C SER A 440 -0.50 34.43 19.22
N GLY A 441 0.70 33.90 19.03
CA GLY A 441 1.23 33.48 17.74
C GLY A 441 0.46 32.32 17.14
N GLY A 442 0.09 31.31 17.95
CA GLY A 442 -0.77 30.23 17.50
C GLY A 442 -2.12 30.76 17.01
N ILE A 443 -2.80 31.59 17.81
CA ILE A 443 -4.10 32.18 17.43
C ILE A 443 -3.98 33.01 16.14
N ALA A 444 -2.96 33.87 16.04
CA ALA A 444 -2.71 34.68 14.84
C ALA A 444 -2.41 33.79 13.62
N GLY A 445 -1.59 32.75 13.80
CA GLY A 445 -1.26 31.78 12.77
C GLY A 445 -2.49 31.03 12.27
N ALA A 446 -3.39 30.61 13.16
CA ALA A 446 -4.66 29.97 12.81
C ALA A 446 -5.52 30.88 11.91
N VAL A 447 -5.65 32.16 12.28
CA VAL A 447 -6.43 33.14 11.51
C VAL A 447 -5.81 33.39 10.14
N VAL A 448 -4.50 33.63 10.07
CA VAL A 448 -3.78 33.90 8.82
C VAL A 448 -3.81 32.69 7.90
N PHE A 449 -3.49 31.51 8.40
CA PHE A 449 -3.43 30.29 7.59
C PHE A 449 -4.83 29.89 7.10
N ARG A 450 -5.87 30.08 7.92
CA ARG A 450 -7.27 29.90 7.49
C ARG A 450 -7.66 30.89 6.40
N ALA A 451 -7.23 32.15 6.48
CA ALA A 451 -7.49 33.13 5.41
C ALA A 451 -6.75 32.77 4.11
N LEU A 452 -5.54 32.21 4.20
CA LEU A 452 -4.78 31.75 3.02
C LEU A 452 -5.31 30.44 2.45
N SER A 453 -5.92 29.57 3.27
CA SER A 453 -6.43 28.27 2.83
C SER A 453 -7.45 28.38 1.70
N SER A 454 -8.32 29.40 1.71
CA SER A 454 -9.28 29.61 0.62
C SER A 454 -8.60 29.92 -0.71
N VAL A 455 -7.42 30.55 -0.70
CA VAL A 455 -6.62 30.84 -1.90
C VAL A 455 -5.91 29.59 -2.40
N PHE A 456 -5.35 28.77 -1.50
CA PHE A 456 -4.69 27.52 -1.89
C PHE A 456 -5.68 26.49 -2.44
N VAL A 457 -6.86 26.39 -1.83
CA VAL A 457 -7.93 25.51 -2.32
C VAL A 457 -8.49 26.00 -3.65
N SER A 458 -8.73 27.32 -3.82
CA SER A 458 -9.26 27.85 -5.08
C SER A 458 -8.26 27.80 -6.25
N SER A 459 -6.96 27.76 -5.96
CA SER A 459 -5.89 27.59 -6.97
C SER A 459 -5.58 26.12 -7.28
N GLY A 460 -6.25 25.17 -6.62
CA GLY A 460 -6.00 23.74 -6.80
C GLY A 460 -4.67 23.25 -6.22
N LEU A 461 -3.96 24.09 -5.46
CA LEU A 461 -2.66 23.75 -4.85
C LEU A 461 -2.81 22.87 -3.61
N SER A 462 -4.00 22.77 -3.03
CA SER A 462 -4.26 22.03 -1.80
C SER A 462 -5.73 21.64 -1.71
N HIS A 463 -6.01 20.53 -1.04
CA HIS A 463 -7.35 20.05 -0.73
C HIS A 463 -7.63 20.10 0.78
N MET A 464 -6.88 20.94 1.51
CA MET A 464 -6.96 21.06 2.96
C MET A 464 -8.36 21.46 3.45
N THR A 465 -8.81 20.84 4.52
CA THR A 465 -10.04 21.24 5.22
C THR A 465 -9.80 22.49 6.06
N SER A 466 -10.89 23.12 6.51
CA SER A 466 -10.78 24.25 7.46
C SER A 466 -10.12 23.86 8.78
N LEU A 467 -10.23 22.60 9.18
CA LEU A 467 -9.57 22.05 10.36
C LEU A 467 -8.07 21.90 10.11
N ASP A 468 -7.66 21.33 8.97
CA ASP A 468 -6.25 21.21 8.58
C ASP A 468 -5.55 22.56 8.59
N ALA A 469 -6.20 23.57 7.98
CA ALA A 469 -5.70 24.93 7.95
C ALA A 469 -5.54 25.53 9.36
N THR A 470 -6.51 25.28 10.24
CA THR A 470 -6.48 25.81 11.61
C THR A 470 -5.35 25.16 12.41
N VAL A 471 -5.19 23.83 12.33
CA VAL A 471 -4.14 23.09 13.06
C VAL A 471 -2.75 23.46 12.54
N ALA A 472 -2.54 23.49 11.22
CA ALA A 472 -1.28 23.91 10.63
C ALA A 472 -0.91 25.35 11.03
N GLY A 473 -1.87 26.27 10.96
CA GLY A 473 -1.69 27.66 11.38
C GLY A 473 -1.37 27.81 12.86
N LEU A 474 -2.06 27.08 13.74
CA LEU A 474 -1.77 27.06 15.18
C LEU A 474 -0.33 26.60 15.46
N ALA A 475 0.07 25.48 14.87
CA ALA A 475 1.39 24.89 15.11
C ALA A 475 2.52 25.79 14.59
N MET A 476 2.43 26.26 13.35
CA MET A 476 3.43 27.15 12.75
C MET A 476 3.52 28.49 13.48
N GLY A 477 2.36 29.10 13.78
CA GLY A 477 2.29 30.37 14.47
C GLY A 477 2.89 30.30 15.88
N ALA A 478 2.53 29.27 16.64
CA ALA A 478 3.04 29.03 17.99
C ALA A 478 4.56 28.78 17.99
N ALA A 479 5.05 27.90 17.09
CA ALA A 479 6.47 27.58 17.00
C ALA A 479 7.30 28.80 16.57
N ALA A 480 6.82 29.58 15.59
CA ALA A 480 7.52 30.76 15.09
C ALA A 480 7.66 31.84 16.17
N THR A 481 6.56 32.21 16.84
CA THR A 481 6.61 33.26 17.88
C THR A 481 7.33 32.80 19.13
N PHE A 482 7.27 31.52 19.47
CA PHE A 482 8.08 30.95 20.56
C PHE A 482 9.58 31.06 20.24
N CYS A 483 10.02 30.69 19.03
CA CYS A 483 11.38 30.90 18.56
C CYS A 483 11.80 32.36 18.64
N VAL A 484 10.99 33.28 18.12
CA VAL A 484 11.28 34.73 18.15
C VAL A 484 11.38 35.24 19.58
N ALA A 485 10.50 34.82 20.49
CA ALA A 485 10.53 35.21 21.90
C ALA A 485 11.80 34.73 22.62
N LEU A 486 12.37 33.59 22.21
CA LEU A 486 13.62 33.07 22.77
C LEU A 486 14.87 33.77 22.22
N VAL A 487 14.81 34.32 21.00
CA VAL A 487 15.96 34.94 20.30
C VAL A 487 15.98 36.47 20.40
N SER A 488 14.83 37.12 20.57
CA SER A 488 14.69 38.59 20.57
C SER A 488 15.38 39.33 21.74
N ASP A 489 15.94 38.63 22.73
CA ASP A 489 16.69 39.23 23.84
C ASP A 489 18.19 39.33 23.51
N SER A 490 18.52 40.32 22.68
CA SER A 490 19.83 40.57 22.06
C SER A 490 20.92 41.16 22.99
N LYS A 491 20.95 40.78 24.27
CA LYS A 491 22.18 40.89 25.10
C LYS A 491 23.05 39.63 25.05
N ALA A 492 22.50 38.52 24.57
CA ALA A 492 23.29 37.37 24.14
C ALA A 492 23.43 37.46 22.62
N SER A 493 24.56 38.01 22.15
CA SER A 493 24.88 38.06 20.74
C SER A 493 24.78 36.66 20.11
N THR A 494 24.24 36.62 18.91
CA THR A 494 24.21 35.49 17.95
C THR A 494 25.58 34.83 17.68
N PHE A 495 26.66 35.34 18.28
CA PHE A 495 28.02 34.81 18.24
C PHE A 495 28.38 33.86 19.39
N ALA A 496 27.53 33.69 20.41
CA ALA A 496 27.64 32.59 21.38
C ALA A 496 27.06 31.26 20.83
N PHE A 497 26.68 31.23 19.55
CA PHE A 497 26.13 30.08 18.84
C PHE A 497 27.19 29.06 18.43
N VAL A 498 28.48 29.42 18.52
CA VAL A 498 29.55 28.43 18.53
C VAL A 498 29.59 27.89 19.96
N PRO A 499 29.17 26.65 20.23
CA PRO A 499 29.45 26.07 21.53
C PRO A 499 30.97 26.11 21.68
N GLN A 500 31.49 26.89 22.63
CA GLN A 500 32.90 26.79 23.02
C GLN A 500 33.21 25.29 23.12
N LEU A 501 34.29 24.87 22.48
CA LEU A 501 34.74 23.49 22.19
C LEU A 501 34.88 22.55 23.41
N GLN A 502 34.14 22.76 24.50
CA GLN A 502 34.03 21.93 25.69
C GLN A 502 33.31 20.59 25.45
N TRP A 503 32.74 20.36 24.27
CA TRP A 503 32.13 19.09 23.86
C TRP A 503 33.17 17.99 23.61
N LEU A 504 34.46 18.35 23.53
CA LEU A 504 35.57 17.39 23.51
C LEU A 504 35.81 16.72 24.88
N ALA A 505 35.28 17.29 25.98
CA ALA A 505 35.31 16.61 27.27
C ALA A 505 34.19 15.56 27.34
N VAL A 506 34.58 14.28 27.30
CA VAL A 506 33.68 13.14 27.48
C VAL A 506 33.21 13.09 28.95
N THR A 507 32.18 13.86 29.26
CA THR A 507 31.47 13.78 30.54
C THR A 507 30.23 12.89 30.41
N PRO A 508 29.75 12.26 31.50
CA PRO A 508 28.47 11.56 31.53
C PRO A 508 27.29 12.35 30.93
N ALA A 509 27.27 13.67 31.15
CA ALA A 509 26.24 14.54 30.61
C ALA A 509 26.39 14.73 29.10
N THR A 510 27.62 14.84 28.59
CA THR A 510 27.91 14.91 27.14
C THR A 510 27.41 13.66 26.42
N VAL A 511 27.68 12.47 26.98
CA VAL A 511 27.23 11.19 26.41
C VAL A 511 25.70 11.13 26.33
N LEU A 512 25.00 11.47 27.41
CA LEU A 512 23.53 11.45 27.42
C LEU A 512 22.93 12.44 26.42
N ASN A 513 23.52 13.63 26.28
CA ASN A 513 23.06 14.63 25.31
C ASN A 513 23.26 14.15 23.86
N VAL A 514 24.38 13.47 23.56
CA VAL A 514 24.63 12.90 22.23
C VAL A 514 23.62 11.80 21.92
N VAL A 515 23.38 10.88 22.86
CA VAL A 515 22.38 9.81 22.67
C VAL A 515 20.98 10.41 22.48
N ALA A 516 20.61 11.43 23.26
CA ALA A 516 19.35 12.14 23.11
C ALA A 516 19.22 12.84 21.74
N ALA A 517 20.27 13.51 21.27
CA ALA A 517 20.27 14.16 19.97
C ALA A 517 20.13 13.13 18.83
N VAL A 518 20.88 12.03 18.88
CA VAL A 518 20.80 10.95 17.89
C VAL A 518 19.41 10.31 17.89
N ALA A 519 18.85 10.03 19.08
CA ALA A 519 17.50 9.50 19.23
C ALA A 519 16.44 10.42 18.58
N THR A 520 16.51 11.73 18.85
CA THR A 520 15.60 12.70 18.23
C THR A 520 15.77 12.75 16.72
N ILE A 521 17.00 12.73 16.20
CA ILE A 521 17.26 12.71 14.75
C ILE A 521 16.67 11.45 14.11
N ILE A 522 16.89 10.28 14.69
CA ILE A 522 16.33 9.01 14.20
C ILE A 522 14.80 9.07 14.17
N HIS A 523 14.17 9.59 15.23
CA HIS A 523 12.72 9.75 15.26
C HIS A 523 12.21 10.72 14.18
N CYS A 524 12.89 11.84 13.94
CA CYS A 524 12.54 12.76 12.86
C CYS A 524 12.68 12.10 11.48
N LEU A 525 13.77 11.36 11.25
CA LEU A 525 14.03 10.65 9.99
C LEU A 525 13.10 9.45 9.77
N ALA A 526 12.45 8.93 10.82
CA ALA A 526 11.52 7.83 10.68
C ALA A 526 10.35 8.20 9.76
N PHE A 527 9.93 9.47 9.76
CA PHE A 527 8.85 9.98 8.91
C PHE A 527 9.25 10.26 7.47
N SER A 528 10.55 10.20 7.13
CA SER A 528 11.03 10.43 5.75
C SER A 528 11.21 9.14 4.94
N SER A 529 10.83 7.98 5.47
CA SER A 529 10.95 6.68 4.78
C SER A 529 9.72 5.82 5.05
N ASN A 530 9.09 5.30 4.00
CA ASN A 530 7.92 4.41 4.11
C ASN A 530 8.22 3.19 5.00
N SER A 531 9.40 2.57 4.84
CA SER A 531 9.82 1.42 5.65
C SER A 531 9.97 1.73 7.14
N PHE A 532 10.43 2.94 7.47
CA PHE A 532 10.52 3.39 8.86
C PHE A 532 9.16 3.82 9.41
N THR A 533 8.31 4.48 8.62
CA THR A 533 6.92 4.79 8.98
C THR A 533 6.12 3.51 9.27
N PHE A 534 6.33 2.44 8.50
CA PHE A 534 5.69 1.15 8.76
C PHE A 534 6.11 0.54 10.10
N ASN A 535 7.38 0.70 10.50
CA ASN A 535 7.94 0.15 11.73
C ASN A 535 8.13 1.22 12.83
N GLU A 536 7.33 2.29 12.78
CA GLU A 536 7.45 3.44 13.68
C GLU A 536 7.39 3.02 15.15
N ASP A 537 6.47 2.12 15.50
CA ASP A 537 6.27 1.57 16.84
C ASP A 537 7.56 0.93 17.40
N SER A 538 8.21 0.13 16.56
CA SER A 538 9.46 -0.55 16.88
C SER A 538 10.61 0.44 17.00
N ILE A 539 10.73 1.40 16.07
CA ILE A 539 11.79 2.42 16.10
C ILE A 539 11.69 3.28 17.35
N VAL A 540 10.48 3.75 17.69
CA VAL A 540 10.23 4.54 18.90
C VAL A 540 10.58 3.72 20.13
N LEU A 541 10.16 2.45 20.22
CA LEU A 541 10.51 1.56 21.33
C LEU A 541 12.01 1.40 21.49
N TYR A 542 12.74 1.04 20.42
CA TYR A 542 14.19 0.84 20.48
C TYR A 542 14.93 2.14 20.85
N THR A 543 14.49 3.26 20.30
CA THR A 543 15.08 4.58 20.58
C THR A 543 14.90 4.97 22.04
N VAL A 544 13.70 4.82 22.60
CA VAL A 544 13.41 5.10 24.01
C VAL A 544 14.16 4.12 24.93
N GLN A 545 14.17 2.83 24.62
CA GLN A 545 14.90 1.84 25.42
C GLN A 545 16.41 2.11 25.43
N THR A 546 16.98 2.54 24.30
CA THR A 546 18.40 2.91 24.19
C THR A 546 18.73 4.09 25.11
N LEU A 547 17.87 5.12 25.14
CA LEU A 547 18.02 6.26 26.06
C LEU A 547 17.98 5.81 27.52
N VAL A 548 17.00 4.97 27.89
CA VAL A 548 16.85 4.48 29.27
C VAL A 548 18.02 3.57 29.65
N LEU A 549 18.53 2.74 28.74
CA LEU A 549 19.72 1.92 28.97
C LEU A 549 20.96 2.79 29.21
N ALA A 550 21.17 3.84 28.40
CA ALA A 550 22.25 4.80 28.60
C ALA A 550 22.17 5.47 29.99
N THR A 551 20.98 5.91 30.42
CA THR A 551 20.80 6.47 31.78
C THR A 551 21.05 5.45 32.89
N SER A 552 20.73 4.17 32.66
CA SER A 552 20.98 3.06 33.59
C SER A 552 22.49 2.86 33.79
N LEU A 553 23.27 2.87 32.71
CA LEU A 553 24.73 2.75 32.75
C LEU A 553 25.39 3.91 33.50
N LEU A 554 24.89 5.14 33.30
CA LEU A 554 25.35 6.31 34.05
C LEU A 554 25.02 6.20 35.55
N SER A 555 23.86 5.65 35.88
CA SER A 555 23.45 5.40 37.27
C SER A 555 24.34 4.35 37.94
N VAL A 556 24.67 3.26 37.24
CA VAL A 556 25.65 2.25 37.72
C VAL A 556 27.01 2.89 37.97
N ARG A 557 27.53 3.69 37.02
CA ARG A 557 28.80 4.40 37.20
C ARG A 557 28.78 5.31 38.43
N ALA A 558 27.68 6.02 38.68
CA ALA A 558 27.54 6.89 39.85
C ALA A 558 27.50 6.12 41.18
N ILE A 559 26.92 4.91 41.19
CA ILE A 559 26.93 4.01 42.35
C ILE A 559 28.35 3.52 42.65
N LEU A 560 29.07 3.08 41.61
CA LEU A 560 30.42 2.51 41.73
C LEU A 560 31.48 3.57 42.11
N SER A 561 31.33 4.82 41.65
CA SER A 561 32.27 5.91 41.93
C SER A 561 32.02 6.64 43.26
N SER A 562 30.93 6.32 43.97
CA SER A 562 30.54 7.02 45.20
C SER A 562 30.80 6.19 46.45
N SER A 563 31.68 6.66 47.33
CA SER A 563 31.98 6.05 48.64
C SER A 563 30.97 6.41 49.74
N ALA A 564 30.07 7.38 49.52
CA ALA A 564 29.15 7.93 50.52
C ALA A 564 27.66 7.64 50.24
N GLY A 565 26.89 7.45 51.32
CA GLY A 565 25.48 7.01 51.32
C GLY A 565 24.50 7.78 50.42
N PRO A 566 24.42 9.13 50.45
CA PRO A 566 23.37 9.88 49.74
C PRO A 566 23.47 9.82 48.21
N LYS A 567 24.70 9.89 47.66
CA LYS A 567 24.95 9.80 46.21
C LYS A 567 24.72 8.38 45.70
N ARG A 568 25.19 7.38 46.46
CA ARG A 568 24.94 5.97 46.18
C ARG A 568 23.45 5.62 46.23
N ALA A 569 22.72 6.11 47.24
CA ALA A 569 21.27 5.91 47.36
C ALA A 569 20.49 6.55 46.20
N SER A 570 20.93 7.71 45.72
CA SER A 570 20.29 8.38 44.57
C SER A 570 20.58 7.66 43.25
N GLY A 571 21.82 7.21 43.03
CA GLY A 571 22.15 6.37 41.88
C GLY A 571 21.39 5.03 41.89
N THR A 572 21.22 4.42 43.07
CA THR A 572 20.45 3.17 43.23
C THR A 572 18.97 3.38 42.89
N ARG A 573 18.36 4.47 43.37
CA ARG A 573 16.97 4.81 43.00
C ARG A 573 16.82 5.06 41.50
N ALA A 574 17.74 5.81 40.90
CA ALA A 574 17.73 6.07 39.46
C ALA A 574 17.83 4.76 38.65
N LEU A 575 18.72 3.86 39.03
CA LEU A 575 18.87 2.55 38.39
C LEU A 575 17.59 1.71 38.49
N VAL A 576 16.97 1.63 39.68
CA VAL A 576 15.70 0.90 39.86
C VAL A 576 14.60 1.49 38.99
N CYS A 577 14.46 2.82 38.94
CA CYS A 577 13.49 3.48 38.07
C CYS A 577 13.76 3.21 36.58
N SER A 578 15.01 3.30 36.12
CA SER A 578 15.35 3.04 34.72
C SER A 578 15.09 1.59 34.33
N LEU A 579 15.42 0.62 35.19
CA LEU A 579 15.11 -0.80 34.95
C LEU A 579 13.59 -1.04 34.91
N LEU A 580 12.83 -0.40 35.80
CA LEU A 580 11.38 -0.47 35.79
C LEU A 580 10.81 0.11 34.49
N ILE A 581 11.32 1.24 34.01
CA ILE A 581 10.90 1.85 32.74
C ILE A 581 11.22 0.92 31.56
N LEU A 582 12.38 0.25 31.54
CA LEU A 582 12.71 -0.71 30.48
C LEU A 582 11.69 -1.86 30.42
N VAL A 583 11.36 -2.42 31.59
CA VAL A 583 10.37 -3.51 31.69
C VAL A 583 8.99 -2.99 31.28
N LEU A 584 8.53 -1.86 31.84
CA LEU A 584 7.22 -1.30 31.54
C LEU A 584 7.07 -0.94 30.06
N ASN A 585 8.06 -0.31 29.43
CA ASN A 585 8.01 0.01 28.00
C ASN A 585 7.94 -1.27 27.16
N ARG A 586 8.68 -2.32 27.53
CA ARG A 586 8.61 -3.61 26.82
C ARG A 586 7.25 -4.28 27.00
N THR A 587 6.68 -4.22 28.20
CA THR A 587 5.34 -4.73 28.48
C THR A 587 4.27 -3.96 27.71
N LEU A 588 4.37 -2.63 27.66
CA LEU A 588 3.42 -1.77 26.92
C LEU A 588 3.48 -2.04 25.41
N ALA A 589 4.67 -2.29 24.86
CA ALA A 589 4.84 -2.62 23.44
C ALA A 589 4.17 -3.94 23.02
N TYR A 590 3.78 -4.81 23.96
CA TYR A 590 2.96 -5.96 23.62
C TYR A 590 1.55 -5.58 23.21
N SER A 591 1.03 -4.41 23.59
CA SER A 591 -0.28 -3.91 23.15
C SER A 591 -0.10 -3.20 21.80
N THR A 592 -0.32 -3.92 20.70
CA THR A 592 -0.09 -3.41 19.35
C THR A 592 -1.30 -3.59 18.45
N VAL A 593 -1.44 -2.66 17.51
CA VAL A 593 -2.34 -2.73 16.36
C VAL A 593 -1.45 -2.81 15.14
N CYS A 594 -1.62 -3.85 14.34
CA CYS A 594 -0.80 -4.05 13.16
C CYS A 594 -1.32 -3.21 11.99
N ARG A 595 -0.40 -2.60 11.26
CA ARG A 595 -0.71 -2.05 9.94
C ARG A 595 -0.83 -3.19 8.92
N GLU A 596 -1.54 -2.96 7.82
CA GLU A 596 -1.76 -3.96 6.77
C GLU A 596 -0.43 -4.47 6.17
N GLU A 597 0.56 -3.59 6.08
CA GLU A 597 1.90 -3.90 5.56
C GLU A 597 2.72 -4.77 6.52
N GLN A 598 2.34 -4.84 7.81
CA GLN A 598 3.04 -5.62 8.84
C GLN A 598 2.44 -7.02 9.08
N LEU A 599 1.34 -7.38 8.40
CA LEU A 599 0.50 -8.55 8.73
C LEU A 599 1.24 -9.91 8.80
N SER A 600 2.36 -10.11 8.09
CA SER A 600 3.13 -11.36 8.19
C SER A 600 4.08 -11.40 9.40
N ALA A 601 4.43 -10.25 9.98
CA ALA A 601 5.38 -10.12 11.08
C ALA A 601 4.75 -9.58 12.37
N CYS A 602 3.50 -9.15 12.32
CA CYS A 602 2.78 -8.53 13.43
C CYS A 602 1.45 -9.27 13.67
N THR A 603 1.17 -9.54 14.94
CA THR A 603 -0.14 -10.06 15.37
C THR A 603 -0.82 -9.01 16.24
N PRO A 604 -2.05 -8.56 15.91
CA PRO A 604 -2.71 -7.56 16.72
C PRO A 604 -3.07 -8.20 18.07
N THR A 605 -2.74 -7.50 19.15
CA THR A 605 -3.01 -7.92 20.54
C THR A 605 -3.97 -6.97 21.24
N PHE A 606 -4.23 -5.82 20.61
CA PHE A 606 -5.20 -4.82 20.99
C PHE A 606 -6.28 -4.70 19.91
N TYR A 607 -7.37 -3.96 20.20
CA TYR A 607 -8.50 -3.60 19.32
C TYR A 607 -8.54 -4.24 17.93
N GLY A 608 -9.51 -5.14 17.68
CA GLY A 608 -9.64 -5.88 16.39
C GLY A 608 -9.05 -7.30 16.41
N ALA A 609 -8.33 -7.68 17.47
CA ALA A 609 -7.88 -9.05 17.67
C ALA A 609 -9.02 -9.98 18.15
N PRO A 610 -9.09 -11.25 17.68
CA PRO A 610 -10.05 -12.25 18.20
C PRO A 610 -9.90 -12.50 19.72
N SER A 611 -8.71 -12.23 20.26
CA SER A 611 -8.36 -12.36 21.68
C SER A 611 -8.62 -11.09 22.51
N ALA A 612 -9.08 -9.99 21.90
CA ALA A 612 -9.35 -8.74 22.62
C ALA A 612 -10.59 -8.89 23.51
N SER A 613 -10.39 -9.22 24.79
CA SER A 613 -11.46 -9.50 25.75
C SER A 613 -12.09 -8.26 26.40
N ILE A 614 -11.69 -7.04 26.00
CA ILE A 614 -12.11 -5.80 26.65
C ILE A 614 -13.08 -5.05 25.73
N SER A 615 -14.31 -4.82 26.21
CA SER A 615 -15.29 -3.98 25.52
C SER A 615 -14.78 -2.53 25.40
N THR A 616 -15.00 -1.92 24.24
CA THR A 616 -14.66 -0.53 23.92
C THR A 616 -15.21 0.48 24.93
N VAL A 617 -16.34 0.18 25.58
CA VAL A 617 -16.94 1.01 26.62
C VAL A 617 -16.15 0.99 27.93
N TYR A 618 -15.67 -0.18 28.37
CA TYR A 618 -14.86 -0.26 29.59
C TYR A 618 -13.53 0.46 29.40
N LEU A 619 -12.95 0.40 28.19
CA LEU A 619 -11.75 1.14 27.85
C LEU A 619 -12.00 2.65 27.85
N ALA A 620 -13.10 3.12 27.25
CA ALA A 620 -13.49 4.52 27.27
C ALA A 620 -13.71 5.04 28.70
N ALA A 621 -14.42 4.27 29.55
CA ALA A 621 -14.62 4.60 30.96
C ALA A 621 -13.29 4.65 31.75
N ALA A 622 -12.40 3.69 31.51
CA ALA A 622 -11.07 3.68 32.12
C ALA A 622 -10.26 4.93 31.73
N ASN A 623 -10.29 5.33 30.45
CA ASN A 623 -9.60 6.53 29.98
C ASN A 623 -10.10 7.80 30.69
N VAL A 624 -11.41 7.94 30.91
CA VAL A 624 -11.98 9.08 31.66
C VAL A 624 -11.46 9.13 33.09
N VAL A 625 -11.35 7.98 33.77
CA VAL A 625 -10.77 7.91 35.12
C VAL A 625 -9.28 8.29 35.09
N MET A 626 -8.54 7.86 34.08
CA MET A 626 -7.10 8.13 33.93
C MET A 626 -6.78 9.62 33.78
N VAL A 627 -7.69 10.43 33.20
CA VAL A 627 -7.57 11.91 33.12
C VAL A 627 -7.30 12.54 34.49
N TRP A 628 -7.86 11.98 35.55
CA TRP A 628 -7.68 12.47 36.92
C TRP A 628 -6.59 11.72 37.67
N LEU A 629 -6.52 10.39 37.50
CA LEU A 629 -5.61 9.54 38.25
C LEU A 629 -4.15 9.80 37.89
N VAL A 630 -3.81 9.83 36.60
CA VAL A 630 -2.42 9.94 36.15
C VAL A 630 -1.82 11.30 36.54
N PRO A 631 -2.44 12.45 36.22
CA PRO A 631 -1.86 13.75 36.57
C PRO A 631 -1.78 13.99 38.08
N SER A 632 -2.73 13.44 38.85
CA SER A 632 -2.70 13.52 40.32
C SER A 632 -1.57 12.69 40.92
N THR A 633 -1.30 11.50 40.35
CA THR A 633 -0.18 10.63 40.76
C THR A 633 1.17 11.28 40.42
N VAL A 634 1.29 11.86 39.22
CA VAL A 634 2.50 12.63 38.83
C VAL A 634 2.70 13.82 39.77
N THR A 635 1.64 14.57 40.07
CA THR A 635 1.71 15.70 41.02
C THR A 635 2.15 15.24 42.42
N TYR A 636 1.60 14.13 42.91
CA TYR A 636 2.01 13.54 44.18
C TYR A 636 3.50 13.16 44.20
N ALA A 637 4.01 12.59 43.11
CA ALA A 637 5.43 12.29 42.97
C ALA A 637 6.30 13.56 42.95
N LEU A 638 5.89 14.59 42.21
CA LEU A 638 6.63 15.86 42.09
C LEU A 638 6.64 16.69 43.38
N ARG A 639 5.64 16.54 44.26
CA ARG A 639 5.64 17.16 45.61
C ARG A 639 6.84 16.75 46.44
N ARG A 640 7.37 15.54 46.22
CA ARG A 640 8.52 15.01 46.96
C ARG A 640 9.81 15.79 46.70
N SER A 641 9.92 16.44 45.54
CA SER A 641 11.03 17.31 45.16
C SER A 641 10.66 18.80 45.13
N TYR A 642 9.46 19.17 45.59
CA TYR A 642 8.86 20.52 45.45
C TYR A 642 8.77 21.03 44.01
N SER A 643 8.95 20.15 43.02
CA SER A 643 8.91 20.49 41.59
C SER A 643 7.50 20.81 41.12
N ASP A 644 6.48 20.38 41.87
CA ASP A 644 5.07 20.70 41.66
C ASP A 644 4.77 22.21 41.81
N ARG A 645 5.66 22.95 42.49
CA ARG A 645 5.51 24.40 42.69
C ARG A 645 5.91 25.21 41.47
N ALA A 646 6.76 24.65 40.59
CA ALA A 646 7.24 25.31 39.38
C ALA A 646 6.08 25.64 38.44
N MET A 647 6.19 26.77 37.74
CA MET A 647 5.13 27.23 36.84
C MET A 647 4.94 26.24 35.68
N VAL A 648 6.05 25.70 35.16
CA VAL A 648 6.08 24.66 34.12
C VAL A 648 5.25 23.44 34.54
N SER A 649 5.48 22.95 35.77
CA SER A 649 4.81 21.76 36.29
C SER A 649 3.32 22.00 36.47
N LYS A 650 2.92 23.19 36.94
CA LYS A 650 1.49 23.53 37.07
C LYS A 650 0.85 23.60 35.69
N LEU A 651 1.43 24.32 34.74
CA LEU A 651 0.86 24.46 33.41
C LEU A 651 0.73 23.10 32.70
N TRP A 652 1.79 22.29 32.70
CA TRP A 652 1.77 21.01 32.00
C TRP A 652 1.00 19.92 32.76
N VAL A 653 1.37 19.61 34.01
CA VAL A 653 0.79 18.47 34.72
C VAL A 653 -0.65 18.75 35.16
N SER A 654 -0.96 19.99 35.56
CA SER A 654 -2.32 20.29 36.04
C SER A 654 -3.29 20.63 34.92
N LEU A 655 -2.86 21.31 33.85
CA LEU A 655 -3.73 21.72 32.75
C LEU A 655 -3.46 20.92 31.47
N GLY A 656 -2.26 20.99 30.90
CA GLY A 656 -1.93 20.39 29.61
C GLY A 656 -2.22 18.89 29.53
N MET A 657 -1.70 18.11 30.47
CA MET A 657 -1.88 16.66 30.53
C MET A 657 -3.34 16.27 30.71
N ARG A 658 -4.10 17.02 31.53
CA ARG A 658 -5.54 16.76 31.73
C ARG A 658 -6.35 17.06 30.48
N VAL A 659 -6.03 18.16 29.79
CA VAL A 659 -6.72 18.56 28.55
C VAL A 659 -6.42 17.56 27.44
N SER A 660 -5.16 17.21 27.19
CA SER A 660 -4.77 16.22 26.17
C SER A 660 -5.38 14.83 26.46
N MET A 661 -5.22 14.31 27.69
CA MET A 661 -5.84 13.04 28.08
C MET A 661 -7.37 13.09 28.03
N GLY A 662 -7.97 14.24 28.37
CA GLY A 662 -9.41 14.46 28.30
C GLY A 662 -9.94 14.43 26.86
N MET A 663 -9.23 15.06 25.92
CA MET A 663 -9.57 14.99 24.50
C MET A 663 -9.42 13.57 23.95
N ALA A 664 -8.36 12.85 24.31
CA ALA A 664 -8.20 11.45 23.98
C ALA A 664 -9.30 10.57 24.57
N ALA A 665 -9.69 10.79 25.83
CA ALA A 665 -10.80 10.08 26.46
C ALA A 665 -12.13 10.39 25.76
N ALA A 666 -12.39 11.65 25.40
CA ALA A 666 -13.57 12.05 24.64
C ALA A 666 -13.62 11.38 23.26
N TYR A 667 -12.48 11.31 22.56
CA TYR A 667 -12.36 10.57 21.31
C TYR A 667 -12.81 9.11 21.47
N TRP A 668 -12.24 8.40 22.46
CA TRP A 668 -12.57 6.98 22.71
C TRP A 668 -14.02 6.76 23.16
N VAL A 669 -14.60 7.71 23.89
CA VAL A 669 -16.03 7.68 24.24
C VAL A 669 -16.89 7.78 22.99
N LEU A 670 -16.64 8.78 22.13
CA LEU A 670 -17.37 8.95 20.87
C LEU A 670 -17.21 7.74 19.96
N ASP A 671 -16.02 7.16 19.89
CA ASP A 671 -15.74 5.97 19.10
C ASP A 671 -16.53 4.75 19.61
N SER A 672 -16.60 4.57 20.94
CA SER A 672 -17.38 3.50 21.55
C SER A 672 -18.88 3.64 21.29
N ILE A 673 -19.42 4.86 21.25
CA ILE A 673 -20.82 5.14 20.94
C ILE A 673 -21.12 4.75 19.48
N ASP A 674 -20.26 5.16 18.54
CA ASP A 674 -20.41 4.80 17.13
C ASP A 674 -20.34 3.28 16.91
N GLY A 675 -19.40 2.59 17.56
CA GLY A 675 -19.27 1.13 17.48
C GLY A 675 -20.51 0.36 17.98
N GLN A 676 -21.21 0.90 18.98
CA GLN A 676 -22.47 0.31 19.48
C GLN A 676 -23.66 0.58 18.55
N THR A 677 -23.75 1.76 17.95
CA THR A 677 -24.82 2.06 16.98
C THR A 677 -24.71 1.19 15.72
N ALA A 678 -23.48 0.91 15.26
CA ALA A 678 -23.23 0.05 14.11
C ALA A 678 -23.58 -1.43 14.38
N SER A 679 -23.26 -1.95 15.57
CA SER A 679 -23.60 -3.33 15.97
C SER A 679 -25.09 -3.52 16.26
N GLY A 680 -25.78 -2.50 16.79
CA GLY A 680 -27.24 -2.50 16.96
C GLY A 680 -28.01 -2.46 15.63
N ALA A 681 -27.49 -1.74 14.61
CA ALA A 681 -28.07 -1.70 13.28
C ALA A 681 -27.88 -3.03 12.50
N ALA A 682 -26.74 -3.71 12.69
CA ALA A 682 -26.47 -5.01 12.07
C ALA A 682 -27.34 -6.14 12.62
N ALA A 683 -27.85 -6.03 13.85
CA ALA A 683 -28.79 -6.99 14.44
C ALA A 683 -30.25 -6.79 13.99
N ALA A 684 -30.56 -5.68 13.30
CA ALA A 684 -31.93 -5.25 13.01
C ALA A 684 -32.33 -5.24 11.52
N SER A 685 -31.48 -5.66 10.58
CA SER A 685 -31.80 -5.56 9.15
C SER A 685 -32.32 -6.88 8.53
N SER A 686 -33.65 -7.01 8.50
CA SER A 686 -34.35 -7.62 7.36
C SER A 686 -34.41 -6.61 6.20
N PRO A 687 -34.34 -7.04 4.93
CA PRO A 687 -34.14 -6.13 3.80
C PRO A 687 -35.47 -5.50 3.36
N THR A 688 -35.90 -4.42 4.00
CA THR A 688 -36.92 -3.54 3.43
C THR A 688 -36.69 -2.09 3.79
N ARG A 689 -36.47 -1.28 2.75
CA ARG A 689 -36.56 0.19 2.65
C ARG A 689 -35.70 1.04 3.59
N SER A 690 -34.87 1.84 2.91
CA SER A 690 -34.21 3.05 3.38
C SER A 690 -35.07 3.87 4.35
N SER A 691 -34.68 3.85 5.61
CA SER A 691 -34.87 4.99 6.50
C SER A 691 -33.49 5.39 7.00
N ALA A 692 -33.11 6.63 6.71
CA ALA A 692 -31.90 7.24 7.22
C ALA A 692 -31.95 7.19 8.75
N VAL A 693 -31.17 6.30 9.35
CA VAL A 693 -30.92 6.35 10.79
C VAL A 693 -30.05 7.58 11.02
N ASN A 694 -30.68 8.66 11.47
CA ASN A 694 -30.04 9.87 12.01
C ASN A 694 -29.24 9.51 13.29
N GLY A 695 -28.14 8.76 13.13
CA GLY A 695 -27.10 8.70 14.14
C GLY A 695 -26.28 9.98 14.05
N SER A 696 -26.13 10.70 15.16
CA SER A 696 -25.29 11.90 15.24
C SER A 696 -23.86 11.57 14.76
N ASP A 697 -23.42 12.23 13.69
CA ASP A 697 -22.08 12.06 13.11
C ASP A 697 -21.03 12.78 13.95
N TRP A 698 -20.20 12.00 14.64
CA TRP A 698 -19.10 12.51 15.46
C TRP A 698 -17.73 12.33 14.79
N SER A 699 -17.66 11.92 13.52
CA SER A 699 -16.40 11.60 12.84
C SER A 699 -15.44 12.79 12.78
N ASP A 700 -15.92 13.95 12.33
CA ASP A 700 -15.15 15.19 12.29
C ASP A 700 -14.69 15.63 13.68
N MET A 701 -15.58 15.51 14.68
CA MET A 701 -15.25 15.82 16.07
C MET A 701 -14.17 14.87 16.61
N ARG A 702 -14.26 13.57 16.30
CA ARG A 702 -13.25 12.57 16.66
C ARG A 702 -11.89 12.89 16.02
N MET A 703 -11.86 13.16 14.72
CA MET A 703 -10.63 13.55 14.03
C MET A 703 -10.04 14.83 14.64
N ALA A 704 -10.87 15.82 14.93
CA ALA A 704 -10.45 17.05 15.61
C ALA A 704 -9.89 16.77 17.00
N LEU A 705 -10.57 15.97 17.82
CA LEU A 705 -10.12 15.60 19.16
C LEU A 705 -8.80 14.81 19.12
N ALA A 706 -8.64 13.87 18.20
CA ALA A 706 -7.40 13.11 18.05
C ALA A 706 -6.22 14.02 17.65
N ARG A 707 -6.44 14.88 16.65
CA ARG A 707 -5.42 15.83 16.17
C ARG A 707 -5.05 16.88 17.22
N MET A 708 -6.04 17.40 17.96
CA MET A 708 -5.81 18.36 19.06
C MET A 708 -5.25 17.70 20.33
N ALA A 709 -5.47 16.40 20.54
CA ALA A 709 -4.84 15.67 21.65
C ALA A 709 -3.36 15.38 21.41
N ALA A 710 -2.99 15.17 20.14
CA ALA A 710 -1.62 14.93 19.71
C ALA A 710 -0.77 16.21 19.60
N GLY A 711 -1.36 17.32 19.12
CA GLY A 711 -0.74 18.65 19.07
C GLY A 711 -0.75 19.35 20.43
#